data_AF-A0A0A2JE71-F1
#
_entry.id   AF-A0A0A2JE71-F1
#
_cell.length_a   1.000
_cell.length_b   1.000
_cell.length_c   1.000
_cell.angle_alpha   90.00
_cell.angle_beta   90.00
_cell.angle_gamma   90.00
#
_symmetry.space_group_name_H-M   'P 1'
#
loop_
_entity.id
_entity.type
_entity.pdbx_description
1 polymer ?
#
loop_
_entity_poly.entity_id
_entity_poly.type
_entity_poly.pdbx_seq_one_letter_code
_entity_poly.pdbx_strand_id
1 'polypeptide(L)'
;MSSEIAEKGQIGIISTDETPIPAKGNVHYVNRNGDDTPKSFGEEYIPGYDATLMRARATLSSAEEKKLLRRIDWHLIPLLAIMYMLKSVDFTNVSYARTMDKGTPYNILTELKMTSDQYNLVTTMYYVPYIIAEAPSNLLLKGVRPSIWQARIMVSWGIVLCCHAAVTNRQGLYVVRFFLGLFEAGLWPGMLLQLCYWYRPDEVAPRIVLVTLLGNFSTVISGVLAFAFNGVVAGGLSGWKWLILTEGIFTVLLGIFTYFFLPDFPSTASWLSEKEKAFTQARLPSNSPRAAESNFNLRELITTLKNKRIWLFLSCWAFFTIGTTGLNFYQPTVISNLGFTSMGEAQLLNIPSAVFAVILTLVFGIFADTGRIPQPAIPLGFMIVILACYGVLYAFPNNGGVYAATIIAGGFSTAWYTMMWPWRVQTTEGATGSAFAIAFANSYGQIGGAVGSQLFNSRFAPRYAISFGIAMGFIGMAIIMNLITWAYTWRVDVDTRKIKRIRIAAAKENQAVLDDVDIHAGEKKERLAIMPGGLGGLGSSIGQKLRQQGARLAILYAPFEAARRDELLESSYGASGNLDDIHTYECDITSPDSVQAAFNSLEKQIIDPASSSPTERAFPSILINTAGYVSLSDMEITPPEETLKHLTVNLYGPMLCSQAFARLYFAATKAAESSPSPPPPGRIVSISSQAAHAALHRHGAYCASKAGLLGLTRSMASEWGGRGITANTVSPTVAWTELGRKAWGEPNVRDAFLANIPTGKFALPEEVADSVLFLCQDSSGMINGADIRVDGGFTVR
;
A
#
# COMPACT_ATOMS: atom_id res chain seq x y z
N MET A 1 46.55 -5.52 -32.36
CA MET A 1 45.83 -4.57 -33.25
C MET A 1 44.39 -5.07 -33.32
N SER A 2 43.51 -4.59 -32.42
CA SER A 2 42.54 -3.50 -32.66
C SER A 2 41.43 -3.96 -33.60
N SER A 3 40.12 -3.92 -33.36
CA SER A 3 39.15 -3.31 -32.42
C SER A 3 37.79 -3.96 -32.84
N GLU A 4 36.76 -4.21 -32.04
CA GLU A 4 35.82 -3.24 -31.50
C GLU A 4 34.71 -4.00 -30.72
N ILE A 5 34.35 -3.43 -29.58
CA ILE A 5 33.32 -3.82 -28.62
C ILE A 5 32.12 -2.89 -28.86
N ALA A 6 30.90 -3.41 -28.93
CA ALA A 6 29.68 -2.60 -28.73
C ALA A 6 28.48 -3.45 -28.28
N GLU A 7 28.10 -3.29 -27.01
CA GLU A 7 26.89 -3.78 -26.33
C GLU A 7 25.60 -3.13 -26.85
N LYS A 8 24.45 -3.81 -26.63
CA LYS A 8 23.17 -3.16 -26.30
C LYS A 8 22.42 -3.97 -25.23
N GLY A 9 22.21 -3.36 -24.07
CA GLY A 9 21.32 -3.86 -23.01
C GLY A 9 19.85 -3.81 -23.45
N GLN A 10 19.14 -4.92 -23.27
CA GLN A 10 17.70 -5.04 -23.56
C GLN A 10 16.90 -5.27 -22.28
N ILE A 11 15.80 -4.52 -22.16
CA ILE A 11 14.64 -4.85 -21.33
C ILE A 11 14.00 -6.08 -21.99
N GLY A 12 14.03 -7.24 -21.32
CA GLY A 12 13.46 -8.48 -21.85
C GLY A 12 12.09 -8.77 -21.27
N ILE A 13 11.06 -8.87 -22.12
CA ILE A 13 9.81 -9.55 -21.78
C ILE A 13 10.06 -11.04 -22.04
N ILE A 14 10.29 -11.84 -20.99
CA ILE A 14 10.43 -13.29 -21.16
C ILE A 14 9.07 -13.94 -20.84
N SER A 15 8.40 -14.42 -21.89
CA SER A 15 7.34 -15.42 -21.77
C SER A 15 7.98 -16.76 -21.41
N THR A 16 7.71 -17.29 -20.22
CA THR A 16 8.11 -18.65 -19.86
C THR A 16 6.98 -19.60 -20.20
N ASP A 17 7.10 -20.29 -21.34
CA ASP A 17 6.37 -21.52 -21.62
C ASP A 17 6.83 -22.59 -20.61
N GLU A 18 5.95 -22.92 -19.66
CA GLU A 18 5.76 -24.23 -19.00
C GLU A 18 5.05 -24.03 -17.66
N THR A 19 3.74 -23.79 -17.72
CA THR A 19 2.64 -24.13 -16.78
C THR A 19 1.45 -23.20 -17.07
N PRO A 20 0.18 -23.65 -16.94
CA PRO A 20 -0.96 -22.87 -17.42
C PRO A 20 -1.22 -21.68 -16.50
N ILE A 21 -0.61 -20.54 -16.83
CA ILE A 21 -0.83 -19.23 -16.22
C ILE A 21 -1.90 -18.51 -17.06
N PRO A 22 -3.09 -18.19 -16.53
CA PRO A 22 -3.96 -17.25 -17.21
C PRO A 22 -3.34 -15.85 -17.14
N ALA A 23 -3.10 -15.28 -18.32
CA ALA A 23 -2.42 -14.02 -18.55
C ALA A 23 -3.16 -12.82 -17.89
N LYS A 24 -2.52 -12.21 -16.88
CA LYS A 24 -2.71 -10.81 -16.47
C LYS A 24 -1.37 -10.27 -15.95
N GLY A 25 -0.79 -9.32 -16.70
CA GLY A 25 0.35 -8.46 -16.36
C GLY A 25 1.73 -8.99 -16.80
N ASN A 26 2.32 -8.38 -17.84
CA ASN A 26 3.76 -8.52 -18.13
C ASN A 26 4.54 -7.88 -16.97
N VAL A 27 5.31 -8.68 -16.23
CA VAL A 27 6.19 -8.19 -15.17
C VAL A 27 7.51 -7.74 -15.81
N HIS A 28 7.97 -6.54 -15.46
CA HIS A 28 9.17 -5.89 -15.96
C HIS A 28 10.40 -6.27 -15.10
N TYR A 29 11.47 -6.71 -15.76
CA TYR A 29 12.72 -7.14 -15.13
C TYR A 29 13.90 -6.28 -15.59
N VAL A 30 14.90 -6.11 -14.71
CA VAL A 30 16.19 -5.48 -15.04
C VAL A 30 17.36 -6.34 -14.55
N ASN A 31 18.32 -6.63 -15.43
CA ASN A 31 19.57 -7.33 -15.08
C ASN A 31 20.51 -6.41 -14.29
N ARG A 32 21.15 -6.95 -13.24
CA ARG A 32 22.08 -6.22 -12.36
C ARG A 32 23.54 -6.59 -12.64
N ASN A 33 24.21 -5.87 -13.54
CA ASN A 33 25.64 -6.04 -13.79
C ASN A 33 26.44 -4.87 -13.19
N GLY A 34 27.41 -5.20 -12.34
CA GLY A 34 28.14 -4.25 -11.49
C GLY A 34 28.98 -3.20 -12.20
N ASP A 35 29.16 -3.28 -13.53
CA ASP A 35 29.94 -2.31 -14.32
C ASP A 35 29.24 -1.83 -15.62
N ASP A 36 28.18 -2.51 -16.09
CA ASP A 36 27.40 -2.13 -17.29
C ASP A 36 26.06 -1.51 -16.90
N THR A 37 26.08 -0.35 -16.26
CA THR A 37 24.87 0.48 -16.18
C THR A 37 24.46 0.85 -17.61
N PRO A 38 23.21 0.58 -18.04
CA PRO A 38 22.75 0.95 -19.37
C PRO A 38 22.97 2.45 -19.59
N LYS A 39 23.80 2.81 -20.58
CA LYS A 39 24.09 4.22 -20.92
C LYS A 39 22.81 4.97 -21.35
N SER A 40 21.80 4.23 -21.80
CA SER A 40 20.44 4.72 -22.08
C SER A 40 19.41 3.66 -21.72
N PHE A 41 18.46 4.00 -20.85
CA PHE A 41 17.15 3.35 -20.88
C PHE A 41 16.38 4.01 -22.03
N GLY A 42 15.75 3.21 -22.89
CA GLY A 42 14.84 3.75 -23.91
C GLY A 42 13.77 4.61 -23.24
N GLU A 43 13.40 5.71 -23.90
CA GLU A 43 12.49 6.76 -23.43
C GLU A 43 11.03 6.29 -23.29
N GLU A 44 10.78 5.09 -22.76
CA GLU A 44 9.43 4.68 -22.36
C GLU A 44 9.14 5.27 -20.98
N TYR A 45 8.33 6.33 -20.98
CA TYR A 45 7.87 7.02 -19.79
C TYR A 45 6.97 6.11 -18.94
N ILE A 46 7.52 5.59 -17.85
CA ILE A 46 6.76 4.94 -16.78
C ILE A 46 6.33 6.03 -15.78
N PRO A 47 5.04 6.17 -15.43
CA PRO A 47 4.60 7.17 -14.45
C PRO A 47 5.31 6.99 -13.09
N GLY A 48 5.99 8.04 -12.62
CA GLY A 48 6.81 8.00 -11.39
C GLY A 48 8.28 7.60 -11.61
N TYR A 49 8.73 7.47 -12.86
CA TYR A 49 10.10 7.11 -13.24
C TYR A 49 11.07 8.28 -13.12
N ASP A 50 12.06 8.13 -12.25
CA ASP A 50 13.23 8.98 -12.20
C ASP A 50 14.42 8.18 -12.75
N ALA A 51 14.88 8.55 -13.94
CA ALA A 51 15.98 7.89 -14.64
C ALA A 51 17.27 7.87 -13.80
N THR A 52 17.49 8.87 -12.94
CA THR A 52 18.66 8.94 -12.07
C THR A 52 18.55 7.97 -10.90
N LEU A 53 17.36 7.83 -10.30
CA LEU A 53 17.09 6.81 -9.27
C LEU A 53 17.16 5.40 -9.87
N MET A 54 16.66 5.18 -11.08
CA MET A 54 16.69 3.85 -11.72
C MET A 54 18.10 3.41 -12.10
N ARG A 55 18.95 4.35 -12.58
CA ARG A 55 20.39 4.08 -12.73
C ARG A 55 21.02 3.71 -11.39
N ALA A 56 20.72 4.44 -10.32
CA ALA A 56 21.21 4.13 -8.98
C ALA A 56 20.76 2.74 -8.49
N ARG A 57 19.55 2.26 -8.83
CA ARG A 57 19.07 0.89 -8.50
C ARG A 57 19.85 -0.23 -9.18
N ALA A 58 20.52 0.04 -10.30
CA ALA A 58 21.35 -0.92 -11.01
C ALA A 58 22.85 -0.88 -10.60
N THR A 59 23.24 0.05 -9.72
CA THR A 59 24.67 0.26 -9.38
C THR A 59 25.29 -0.84 -8.52
N LEU A 60 24.49 -1.68 -7.86
CA LEU A 60 24.97 -2.81 -7.05
C LEU A 60 24.41 -4.12 -7.59
N SER A 61 25.26 -5.14 -7.65
CA SER A 61 24.84 -6.53 -7.89
C SER A 61 23.96 -7.06 -6.76
N SER A 62 23.22 -8.15 -6.99
CA SER A 62 22.39 -8.76 -5.92
C SER A 62 23.21 -9.26 -4.73
N ALA A 63 24.46 -9.69 -4.96
CA ALA A 63 25.37 -10.08 -3.90
C ALA A 63 25.81 -8.87 -3.05
N GLU A 64 26.13 -7.75 -3.70
CA GLU A 64 26.49 -6.50 -3.02
C GLU A 64 25.31 -5.88 -2.26
N GLU A 65 24.10 -5.88 -2.84
CA GLU A 65 22.88 -5.45 -2.13
C GLU A 65 22.68 -6.30 -0.87
N LYS A 66 22.82 -7.62 -0.96
CA LYS A 66 22.67 -8.51 0.21
C LYS A 66 23.74 -8.24 1.26
N LYS A 67 24.98 -7.94 0.87
CA LYS A 67 26.07 -7.57 1.79
C LYS A 67 25.80 -6.22 2.45
N LEU A 68 25.32 -5.24 1.68
CA LEU A 68 24.93 -3.92 2.18
C LEU A 68 23.78 -4.03 3.19
N LEU A 69 22.71 -4.76 2.84
CA LEU A 69 21.56 -4.99 3.73
C LEU A 69 21.97 -5.66 5.03
N ARG A 70 22.84 -6.67 5.00
CA ARG A 70 23.35 -7.31 6.22
C ARG A 70 24.11 -6.33 7.12
N ARG A 71 24.89 -5.41 6.52
CA ARG A 71 25.61 -4.38 7.28
C ARG A 71 24.65 -3.35 7.87
N ILE A 72 23.60 -2.94 7.13
CA ILE A 72 22.52 -2.11 7.66
C ILE A 72 21.82 -2.84 8.83
N ASP A 73 21.49 -4.12 8.65
CA ASP A 73 20.85 -4.96 9.66
C ASP A 73 21.68 -4.99 10.95
N TRP A 74 23.00 -5.14 10.86
CA TRP A 74 23.91 -5.14 12.03
C TRP A 74 23.97 -3.81 12.80
N HIS A 75 23.76 -2.67 12.13
CA HIS A 75 23.79 -1.36 12.80
C HIS A 75 22.43 -0.98 13.41
N LEU A 76 21.32 -1.48 12.85
CA LEU A 76 19.97 -1.11 13.29
C LEU A 76 19.32 -2.17 14.17
N ILE A 77 19.23 -3.41 13.70
CA ILE A 77 18.34 -4.43 14.27
C ILE A 77 18.74 -4.83 15.69
N PRO A 78 20.03 -5.05 16.04
CA PRO A 78 20.41 -5.37 17.41
C PRO A 78 20.00 -4.29 18.41
N LEU A 79 20.25 -3.01 18.09
CA LEU A 79 19.90 -1.90 18.99
C LEU A 79 18.38 -1.77 19.13
N LEU A 80 17.65 -1.81 18.03
CA LEU A 80 16.18 -1.77 18.03
C LEU A 80 15.60 -2.96 18.82
N ALA A 81 16.16 -4.16 18.66
CA ALA A 81 15.73 -5.35 19.40
C ALA A 81 15.94 -5.19 20.92
N ILE A 82 17.09 -4.66 21.36
CA ILE A 82 17.38 -4.43 22.79
C ILE A 82 16.46 -3.33 23.34
N MET A 83 16.22 -2.25 22.59
CA MET A 83 15.28 -1.20 22.98
C MET A 83 13.86 -1.76 23.18
N TYR A 84 13.38 -2.58 22.23
CA TYR A 84 12.08 -3.23 22.36
C TYR A 84 12.05 -4.27 23.49
N MET A 85 13.14 -4.99 23.73
CA MET A 85 13.26 -5.92 24.84
C MET A 85 13.09 -5.21 26.18
N LEU A 86 13.81 -4.10 26.43
CA LEU A 86 13.64 -3.34 27.66
C LEU A 86 12.21 -2.83 27.82
N LYS A 87 11.61 -2.33 26.74
CA LYS A 87 10.19 -1.95 26.74
C LYS A 87 9.29 -3.09 27.21
N SER A 88 9.52 -4.30 26.70
CA SER A 88 8.76 -5.49 27.06
C SER A 88 9.05 -5.99 28.49
N VAL A 89 10.27 -5.77 29.03
CA VAL A 89 10.60 -6.07 30.43
C VAL A 89 9.71 -5.25 31.38
N ASP A 90 9.62 -3.94 31.21
CA ASP A 90 8.84 -3.06 32.10
C ASP A 90 7.36 -3.43 32.09
N PHE A 91 6.82 -3.63 30.87
CA PHE A 91 5.44 -4.03 30.68
C PHE A 91 5.10 -5.33 31.44
N THR A 92 6.03 -6.27 31.54
CA THR A 92 5.81 -7.54 32.25
C THR A 92 6.13 -7.45 33.74
N ASN A 93 7.06 -6.58 34.16
CA ASN A 93 7.50 -6.45 35.55
C ASN A 93 6.36 -6.02 36.50
N VAL A 94 5.38 -5.24 36.03
CA VAL A 94 4.19 -4.90 36.84
C VAL A 94 3.40 -6.12 37.29
N SER A 95 3.33 -7.15 36.46
CA SER A 95 2.62 -8.40 36.75
C SER A 95 3.39 -9.27 37.73
N TYR A 96 4.72 -9.35 37.58
CA TYR A 96 5.60 -10.06 38.50
C TYR A 96 5.65 -9.39 39.89
N ALA A 97 5.77 -8.06 39.93
CA ALA A 97 5.80 -7.28 41.18
C ALA A 97 4.58 -7.55 42.07
N ARG A 98 3.42 -7.85 41.46
CA ARG A 98 2.19 -8.20 42.18
C ARG A 98 2.33 -9.47 43.02
N THR A 99 3.06 -10.47 42.50
CA THR A 99 3.20 -11.80 43.12
C THR A 99 4.49 -11.98 43.92
N MET A 100 5.48 -11.09 43.75
CA MET A 100 6.71 -11.07 44.55
C MET A 100 6.41 -10.81 46.03
N ASP A 101 7.17 -11.44 46.94
CA ASP A 101 7.09 -11.24 48.39
C ASP A 101 5.68 -11.43 48.99
N LYS A 102 4.77 -12.11 48.29
CA LYS A 102 3.36 -12.24 48.66
C LYS A 102 3.22 -12.88 50.04
N GLY A 103 2.40 -12.26 50.90
CA GLY A 103 2.23 -12.66 52.30
C GLY A 103 3.21 -11.98 53.28
N THR A 104 4.16 -11.19 52.80
CA THR A 104 5.09 -10.40 53.63
C THR A 104 4.71 -8.90 53.62
N PRO A 105 5.24 -8.07 54.55
CA PRO A 105 5.04 -6.61 54.50
C PRO A 105 5.72 -5.92 53.32
N TYR A 106 6.58 -6.62 52.58
CA TYR A 106 7.35 -6.08 51.45
C TYR A 106 6.69 -6.33 50.09
N ASN A 107 5.54 -7.01 50.04
CA ASN A 107 4.74 -7.13 48.82
C ASN A 107 4.15 -5.77 48.43
N ILE A 108 4.11 -5.46 47.13
CA ILE A 108 3.62 -4.18 46.63
C ILE A 108 2.18 -3.83 47.09
N LEU A 109 1.31 -4.84 47.27
CA LEU A 109 -0.07 -4.62 47.71
C LEU A 109 -0.14 -4.29 49.22
N THR A 110 0.65 -4.99 50.04
CA THR A 110 0.68 -4.77 51.49
C THR A 110 1.43 -3.48 51.84
N GLU A 111 2.57 -3.24 51.21
CA GLU A 111 3.42 -2.05 51.42
C GLU A 111 2.66 -0.76 51.06
N LEU A 112 1.94 -0.74 49.95
CA LEU A 112 1.20 0.44 49.47
C LEU A 112 -0.27 0.49 49.94
N LYS A 113 -0.70 -0.47 50.76
CA LYS A 113 -2.08 -0.61 51.28
C LYS A 113 -3.13 -0.61 50.17
N MET A 114 -2.92 -1.44 49.15
CA MET A 114 -3.77 -1.55 47.97
C MET A 114 -4.53 -2.88 47.94
N THR A 115 -5.79 -2.83 47.51
CA THR A 115 -6.52 -4.04 47.17
C THR A 115 -6.06 -4.58 45.81
N SER A 116 -6.30 -5.87 45.58
CA SER A 116 -6.05 -6.51 44.27
C SER A 116 -6.74 -5.78 43.11
N ASP A 117 -7.96 -5.29 43.32
CA ASP A 117 -8.74 -4.61 42.28
C ASP A 117 -8.25 -3.18 42.05
N GLN A 118 -7.79 -2.50 43.11
CA GLN A 118 -7.13 -1.20 42.97
C GLN A 118 -5.82 -1.34 42.18
N TYR A 119 -5.07 -2.42 42.37
CA TYR A 119 -3.83 -2.65 41.63
C TYR A 119 -4.05 -2.80 40.12
N ASN A 120 -5.22 -3.27 39.67
CA ASN A 120 -5.53 -3.33 38.23
C ASN A 120 -5.49 -1.95 37.56
N LEU A 121 -5.81 -0.86 38.30
CA LEU A 121 -5.74 0.51 37.78
C LEU A 121 -4.32 0.92 37.38
N VAL A 122 -3.27 0.24 37.86
CA VAL A 122 -1.87 0.50 37.50
C VAL A 122 -1.66 0.40 35.99
N THR A 123 -2.30 -0.57 35.32
CA THR A 123 -2.20 -0.68 33.84
C THR A 123 -3.02 0.40 33.16
N THR A 124 -4.21 0.72 33.67
CA THR A 124 -5.06 1.79 33.12
C THR A 124 -4.36 3.15 33.19
N MET A 125 -3.73 3.47 34.33
CA MET A 125 -2.97 4.71 34.53
C MET A 125 -1.78 4.84 33.59
N TYR A 126 -1.19 3.73 33.16
CA TYR A 126 -0.14 3.70 32.15
C TYR A 126 -0.71 3.88 30.72
N TYR A 127 -1.71 3.09 30.35
CA TYR A 127 -2.19 3.05 28.95
C TYR A 127 -2.93 4.32 28.53
N VAL A 128 -3.67 4.98 29.41
CA VAL A 128 -4.41 6.21 29.06
C VAL A 128 -3.48 7.31 28.52
N PRO A 129 -2.44 7.77 29.24
CA PRO A 129 -1.51 8.75 28.69
C PRO A 129 -0.69 8.19 27.53
N TYR A 130 -0.33 6.90 27.53
CA TYR A 130 0.39 6.27 26.42
C TYR A 130 -0.38 6.38 25.09
N ILE A 131 -1.67 6.04 25.11
CA ILE A 131 -2.55 6.10 23.93
C ILE A 131 -2.71 7.54 23.43
N ILE A 132 -2.87 8.50 24.35
CA ILE A 132 -3.05 9.91 23.98
C ILE A 132 -1.75 10.50 23.41
N ALA A 133 -0.60 10.16 24.00
CA ALA A 133 0.69 10.78 23.67
C ALA A 133 1.42 10.12 22.50
N GLU A 134 1.07 8.90 22.09
CA GLU A 134 1.77 8.20 21.01
C GLU A 134 1.72 8.95 19.67
N ALA A 135 0.52 9.40 19.27
CA ALA A 135 0.34 10.09 18.01
C ALA A 135 1.03 11.47 17.98
N PRO A 136 0.89 12.33 19.02
CA PRO A 136 1.70 13.54 19.14
C PRO A 136 3.22 13.29 19.17
N SER A 137 3.67 12.26 19.90
CA SER A 137 5.10 11.93 19.99
C SER A 137 5.71 11.61 18.62
N ASN A 138 4.98 10.89 17.77
CA ASN A 138 5.44 10.54 16.42
C ASN A 138 5.33 11.70 15.42
N LEU A 139 4.47 12.69 15.66
CA LEU A 139 4.50 13.93 14.89
C LEU A 139 5.78 14.71 15.16
N LEU A 140 6.19 14.80 16.42
CA LEU A 140 7.42 15.48 16.82
C LEU A 140 8.66 14.77 16.27
N LEU A 141 8.64 13.44 16.17
CA LEU A 141 9.69 12.65 15.53
C LEU A 141 9.95 13.04 14.07
N LYS A 142 8.98 13.63 13.34
CA LYS A 142 9.23 14.12 11.97
C LYS A 142 10.11 15.38 11.94
N GLY A 143 10.07 16.20 12.99
CA GLY A 143 10.83 17.43 13.08
C GLY A 143 12.20 17.26 13.75
N VAL A 144 12.51 16.07 14.27
CA VAL A 144 13.68 15.80 15.10
C VAL A 144 14.40 14.55 14.59
N ARG A 145 15.70 14.47 14.83
CA ARG A 145 16.48 13.26 14.48
C ARG A 145 16.00 12.04 15.29
N PRO A 146 15.85 10.86 14.66
CA PRO A 146 15.44 9.64 15.35
C PRO A 146 16.30 9.28 16.57
N SER A 147 17.62 9.38 16.48
CA SER A 147 18.56 9.16 17.59
C SER A 147 18.21 9.98 18.82
N ILE A 148 17.99 11.29 18.64
CA ILE A 148 17.69 12.24 19.71
C ILE A 148 16.34 11.94 20.34
N TRP A 149 15.31 11.72 19.53
CA TRP A 149 13.96 11.53 20.03
C TRP A 149 13.81 10.20 20.78
N GLN A 150 14.36 9.12 20.22
CA GLN A 150 14.32 7.80 20.85
C GLN A 150 15.14 7.77 22.14
N ALA A 151 16.33 8.40 22.15
CA ALA A 151 17.12 8.56 23.36
C ALA A 151 16.36 9.35 24.45
N ARG A 152 15.69 10.44 24.07
CA ARG A 152 14.86 11.24 25.00
C ARG A 152 13.77 10.38 25.64
N ILE A 153 13.04 9.61 24.83
CA ILE A 153 12.01 8.69 25.31
C ILE A 153 12.61 7.75 26.36
N MET A 154 13.67 7.03 26.02
CA MET A 154 14.31 6.07 26.93
C MET A 154 14.85 6.69 28.21
N VAL A 155 15.55 7.83 28.13
CA VAL A 155 16.09 8.51 29.32
C VAL A 155 14.96 9.01 30.21
N SER A 156 13.94 9.68 29.66
CA SER A 156 12.83 10.21 30.46
C SER A 156 11.97 9.11 31.09
N TRP A 157 11.67 8.04 30.34
CA TRP A 157 10.97 6.86 30.85
C TRP A 157 11.80 6.10 31.90
N GLY A 158 13.09 5.89 31.68
CA GLY A 158 14.00 5.25 32.65
C GLY A 158 14.13 6.03 33.96
N ILE A 159 14.17 7.37 33.92
CA ILE A 159 14.14 8.21 35.12
C ILE A 159 12.85 7.97 35.92
N VAL A 160 11.70 7.86 35.24
CA VAL A 160 10.41 7.60 35.90
C VAL A 160 10.34 6.19 36.50
N LEU A 161 10.98 5.20 35.87
CA LEU A 161 11.18 3.88 36.48
C LEU A 161 11.98 3.98 37.78
N CYS A 162 13.09 4.71 37.80
CA CYS A 162 13.86 4.94 39.03
C CYS A 162 13.00 5.61 40.13
N CYS A 163 12.09 6.51 39.77
CA CYS A 163 11.16 7.14 40.71
C CYS A 163 10.17 6.17 41.37
N HIS A 164 9.94 4.97 40.82
CA HIS A 164 9.07 3.98 41.46
C HIS A 164 9.62 3.51 42.82
N ALA A 165 10.95 3.49 42.99
CA ALA A 165 11.58 3.13 44.27
C ALA A 165 11.22 4.10 45.40
N ALA A 166 10.91 5.37 45.07
CA ALA A 166 10.53 6.39 46.04
C ALA A 166 9.04 6.33 46.46
N VAL A 167 8.23 5.47 45.84
CA VAL A 167 6.79 5.39 46.11
C VAL A 167 6.52 4.71 47.45
N THR A 168 5.64 5.34 48.25
CA THR A 168 5.25 4.87 49.59
C THR A 168 3.74 4.69 49.76
N ASN A 169 2.95 5.06 48.76
CA ASN A 169 1.49 4.91 48.78
C ASN A 169 0.92 4.66 47.37
N ARG A 170 -0.34 4.22 47.32
CA ARG A 170 -1.04 3.92 46.08
C ARG A 170 -1.15 5.10 45.10
N GLN A 171 -1.34 6.31 45.60
CA GLN A 171 -1.47 7.50 44.77
C GLN A 171 -0.15 7.80 44.06
N GLY A 172 0.97 7.69 44.78
CA GLY A 172 2.31 7.79 44.22
C GLY A 172 2.54 6.79 43.10
N LEU A 173 2.11 5.53 43.26
CA LEU A 173 2.21 4.51 42.22
C LEU A 173 1.43 4.90 40.95
N TYR A 174 0.21 5.40 41.09
CA TYR A 174 -0.58 5.86 39.95
C TYR A 174 0.05 7.05 39.23
N VAL A 175 0.62 8.00 39.98
CA VAL A 175 1.29 9.18 39.41
C VAL A 175 2.51 8.77 38.59
N VAL A 176 3.41 7.93 39.14
CA VAL A 176 4.59 7.49 38.39
C VAL A 176 4.20 6.66 37.17
N ARG A 177 3.12 5.87 37.24
CA ARG A 177 2.59 5.10 36.11
C ARG A 177 2.01 5.97 34.99
N PHE A 178 1.35 7.06 35.37
CA PHE A 178 0.87 8.05 34.40
C PHE A 178 2.03 8.68 33.62
N PHE A 179 3.06 9.13 34.33
CA PHE A 179 4.24 9.70 33.68
C PHE A 179 5.02 8.66 32.87
N LEU A 180 5.07 7.42 33.35
CA LEU A 180 5.70 6.30 32.63
C LEU A 180 5.07 6.14 31.24
N GLY A 181 3.75 6.02 31.18
CA GLY A 181 3.02 5.91 29.92
C GLY A 181 3.17 7.13 29.02
N LEU A 182 3.18 8.34 29.61
CA LEU A 182 3.39 9.59 28.87
C LEU A 182 4.78 9.66 28.21
N PHE A 183 5.84 9.28 28.93
CA PHE A 183 7.21 9.42 28.46
C PHE A 183 7.66 8.28 27.54
N GLU A 184 7.14 7.07 27.73
CA GLU A 184 7.41 5.91 26.85
C GLU A 184 6.68 6.02 25.50
N ALA A 185 5.60 6.80 25.45
CA ALA A 185 4.76 6.93 24.26
C ALA A 185 5.56 7.33 23.01
N GLY A 186 5.43 6.51 21.98
CA GLY A 186 5.99 6.76 20.66
C GLY A 186 7.26 5.98 20.34
N LEU A 187 7.84 5.25 21.31
CA LEU A 187 9.02 4.40 21.10
C LEU A 187 8.78 3.44 19.92
N TRP A 188 7.74 2.60 20.01
CA TRP A 188 7.48 1.55 19.03
C TRP A 188 7.12 2.08 17.63
N PRO A 189 6.13 2.98 17.45
CA PRO A 189 5.85 3.51 16.11
C PRO A 189 7.04 4.30 15.55
N GLY A 190 7.85 4.93 16.40
CA GLY A 190 9.07 5.61 15.96
C GLY A 190 10.15 4.63 15.48
N MET A 191 10.24 3.44 16.06
CA MET A 191 11.12 2.38 15.57
C MET A 191 10.63 1.82 14.23
N LEU A 192 9.31 1.69 14.05
CA LEU A 192 8.74 1.28 12.76
C LEU A 192 9.03 2.32 11.67
N LEU A 193 8.85 3.61 11.98
CA LEU A 193 9.21 4.70 11.07
C LEU A 193 10.69 4.67 10.73
N GLN A 194 11.55 4.36 11.72
CA GLN A 194 12.98 4.19 11.50
C GLN A 194 13.26 3.09 10.48
N LEU A 195 12.60 1.93 10.56
CA LEU A 195 12.77 0.88 9.56
C LEU A 195 12.32 1.34 8.16
N CYS A 196 11.26 2.15 8.06
CA CYS A 196 10.79 2.68 6.78
C CYS A 196 11.77 3.66 6.10
N TYR A 197 12.67 4.31 6.85
CA TYR A 197 13.74 5.14 6.25
C TYR A 197 14.85 4.31 5.59
N TRP A 198 15.00 3.05 5.97
CA TRP A 198 16.13 2.22 5.58
C TRP A 198 15.73 1.05 4.69
N TYR A 199 14.49 0.56 4.77
CA TYR A 199 14.02 -0.69 4.16
C TYR A 199 12.78 -0.50 3.30
N ARG A 200 12.66 -1.34 2.25
CA ARG A 200 11.43 -1.44 1.46
C ARG A 200 10.31 -2.13 2.27
N PRO A 201 9.02 -1.90 1.96
CA PRO A 201 7.90 -2.49 2.71
C PRO A 201 7.94 -4.02 2.84
N ASP A 202 8.40 -4.73 1.81
CA ASP A 202 8.58 -6.18 1.81
C ASP A 202 9.74 -6.66 2.68
N GLU A 203 10.75 -5.82 2.89
CA GLU A 203 11.91 -6.09 3.73
C GLU A 203 11.69 -5.77 5.20
N VAL A 204 10.81 -4.80 5.50
CA VAL A 204 10.50 -4.37 6.88
C VAL A 204 9.91 -5.52 7.69
N ALA A 205 9.01 -6.30 7.10
CA ALA A 205 8.30 -7.38 7.79
C ALA A 205 9.24 -8.39 8.51
N PRO A 206 10.24 -9.02 7.86
CA PRO A 206 11.15 -9.93 8.56
C PRO A 206 12.02 -9.21 9.61
N ARG A 207 12.32 -7.91 9.46
CA ARG A 207 13.05 -7.14 10.49
C ARG A 207 12.21 -6.86 11.72
N ILE A 208 10.92 -6.59 11.55
CA ILE A 208 9.98 -6.48 12.68
C ILE A 208 9.98 -7.79 13.47
N VAL A 209 9.90 -8.94 12.79
CA VAL A 209 9.95 -10.25 13.44
C VAL A 209 11.23 -10.43 14.26
N LEU A 210 12.40 -10.03 13.73
CA LEU A 210 13.67 -10.10 14.46
C LEU A 210 13.72 -9.17 15.67
N VAL A 211 13.22 -7.93 15.54
CA VAL A 211 13.15 -6.96 16.64
C VAL A 211 12.23 -7.46 17.75
N THR A 212 11.05 -7.98 17.40
CA THR A 212 10.09 -8.45 18.41
C THR A 212 10.47 -9.79 19.02
N LEU A 213 11.29 -10.61 18.35
CA LEU A 213 11.76 -11.89 18.88
C LEU A 213 12.46 -11.72 20.24
N LEU A 214 13.32 -10.71 20.36
CA LEU A 214 14.02 -10.41 21.62
C LEU A 214 13.06 -9.84 22.67
N GLY A 215 12.04 -9.09 22.24
CA GLY A 215 10.94 -8.67 23.12
C GLY A 215 10.15 -9.86 23.67
N ASN A 216 9.87 -10.88 22.88
CA ASN A 216 9.19 -12.09 23.36
C ASN A 216 10.06 -12.86 24.39
N PHE A 217 11.39 -12.74 24.27
CA PHE A 217 12.34 -13.30 25.24
C PHE A 217 12.40 -12.48 26.54
N SER A 218 11.93 -11.22 26.56
CA SER A 218 11.98 -10.35 27.73
C SER A 218 11.29 -10.96 28.96
N THR A 219 10.19 -11.68 28.76
CA THR A 219 9.43 -12.34 29.82
C THR A 219 10.28 -13.35 30.61
N VAL A 220 11.27 -13.97 29.96
CA VAL A 220 12.25 -14.85 30.62
C VAL A 220 13.15 -14.04 31.53
N ILE A 221 13.68 -12.92 31.02
CA ILE A 221 14.54 -12.01 31.78
C ILE A 221 13.78 -11.46 33.00
N SER A 222 12.55 -10.97 32.79
CA SER A 222 11.69 -10.47 33.86
C SER A 222 11.38 -11.54 34.91
N GLY A 223 11.08 -12.78 34.51
CA GLY A 223 10.84 -13.88 35.45
C GLY A 223 12.08 -14.22 36.30
N VAL A 224 13.27 -14.23 35.68
CA VAL A 224 14.54 -14.46 36.38
C VAL A 224 14.88 -13.31 37.31
N LEU A 225 14.72 -12.06 36.88
CA LEU A 225 14.96 -10.89 37.73
C LEU A 225 13.97 -10.83 38.90
N ALA A 226 12.69 -11.12 38.65
CA ALA A 226 11.67 -11.19 39.69
C ALA A 226 11.96 -12.31 40.71
N PHE A 227 12.50 -13.43 40.27
CA PHE A 227 13.00 -14.49 41.16
C PHE A 227 14.22 -14.02 41.97
N ALA A 228 15.20 -13.39 41.31
CA ALA A 228 16.44 -12.94 41.94
C ALA A 228 16.24 -11.86 43.01
N PHE A 229 15.28 -10.94 42.80
CA PHE A 229 14.94 -9.90 43.78
C PHE A 229 13.86 -10.33 44.78
N ASN A 230 13.30 -11.53 44.66
CA ASN A 230 12.32 -12.05 45.62
C ASN A 230 13.00 -12.24 46.99
N GLY A 231 12.40 -11.72 48.06
CA GLY A 231 12.93 -11.75 49.41
C GLY A 231 14.10 -10.78 49.67
N VAL A 232 14.52 -10.00 48.68
CA VAL A 232 15.61 -9.02 48.85
C VAL A 232 15.09 -7.78 49.56
N VAL A 233 15.60 -7.55 50.76
CA VAL A 233 15.37 -6.32 51.54
C VAL A 233 16.72 -5.71 51.85
N ALA A 234 17.12 -4.72 51.04
CA ALA A 234 18.41 -4.05 51.15
C ALA A 234 18.25 -2.54 51.00
N GLY A 235 19.01 -1.75 51.77
CA GLY A 235 18.98 -0.29 51.69
C GLY A 235 17.63 0.35 52.00
N GLY A 236 16.75 -0.35 52.72
CA GLY A 236 15.37 0.11 53.01
C GLY A 236 14.39 -0.05 51.84
N LEU A 237 14.78 -0.74 50.76
CA LEU A 237 13.93 -1.00 49.60
C LEU A 237 13.51 -2.48 49.58
N SER A 238 12.25 -2.71 49.21
CA SER A 238 11.65 -4.03 48.97
C SER A 238 12.06 -4.61 47.62
N GLY A 239 11.86 -5.91 47.41
CA GLY A 239 12.30 -6.63 46.20
C GLY A 239 11.74 -6.03 44.91
N TRP A 240 10.46 -5.64 44.90
CA TRP A 240 9.84 -5.01 43.73
C TRP A 240 10.42 -3.63 43.42
N LYS A 241 10.86 -2.87 44.43
CA LYS A 241 11.53 -1.57 44.23
C LYS A 241 12.91 -1.76 43.60
N TRP A 242 13.67 -2.75 44.06
CA TRP A 242 14.96 -3.10 43.45
C TRP A 242 14.82 -3.59 42.01
N LEU A 243 13.80 -4.41 41.72
CA LEU A 243 13.50 -4.88 40.37
C LEU A 243 13.30 -3.70 39.41
N ILE A 244 12.39 -2.77 39.74
CA ILE A 244 12.06 -1.64 38.85
C ILE A 244 13.20 -0.60 38.81
N LEU A 245 13.91 -0.38 39.93
CA LEU A 245 15.01 0.58 40.01
C LEU A 245 16.19 0.16 39.13
N THR A 246 16.60 -1.10 39.21
CA THR A 246 17.73 -1.61 38.42
C THR A 246 17.42 -1.55 36.94
N GLU A 247 16.21 -1.93 36.54
CA GLU A 247 15.71 -1.76 35.17
C GLU A 247 15.75 -0.29 34.73
N GLY A 248 15.24 0.64 35.54
CA GLY A 248 15.25 2.07 35.23
C GLY A 248 16.66 2.60 34.96
N ILE A 249 17.64 2.21 35.76
CA ILE A 249 19.05 2.59 35.57
C ILE A 249 19.57 2.06 34.22
N PHE A 250 19.35 0.78 33.92
CA PHE A 250 19.76 0.20 32.64
C PHE A 250 19.08 0.89 31.45
N THR A 251 17.80 1.25 31.58
CA THR A 251 17.05 1.97 30.55
C THR A 251 17.61 3.36 30.29
N VAL A 252 18.00 4.11 31.34
CA VAL A 252 18.67 5.41 31.18
C VAL A 252 20.02 5.26 30.47
N LEU A 253 20.84 4.29 30.89
CA LEU A 253 22.15 4.04 30.28
C LEU A 253 22.01 3.65 28.80
N LEU A 254 21.05 2.79 28.46
CA LEU A 254 20.78 2.43 27.07
C LEU A 254 20.19 3.62 26.29
N GLY A 255 19.39 4.49 26.91
CA GLY A 255 18.92 5.73 26.27
C GLY A 255 20.07 6.66 25.88
N ILE A 256 21.07 6.83 26.77
CA ILE A 256 22.29 7.59 26.47
C ILE A 256 23.08 6.90 25.34
N PHE A 257 23.18 5.57 25.37
CA PHE A 257 23.83 4.81 24.30
C PHE A 257 23.13 5.01 22.94
N THR A 258 21.79 4.94 22.90
CA THR A 258 20.98 5.13 21.70
C THR A 258 21.23 6.50 21.05
N TYR A 259 21.48 7.55 21.84
CA TYR A 259 21.82 8.88 21.31
C TYR A 259 23.07 8.87 20.41
N PHE A 260 24.08 8.08 20.76
CA PHE A 260 25.35 8.04 20.03
C PHE A 260 25.38 7.02 18.89
N PHE A 261 24.65 5.91 19.04
CA PHE A 261 24.81 4.74 18.15
C PHE A 261 23.64 4.52 17.19
N LEU A 262 22.45 5.10 17.42
CA LEU A 262 21.32 4.91 16.51
C LEU A 262 21.55 5.70 15.20
N PRO A 263 21.66 5.04 14.03
CA PRO A 263 21.78 5.73 12.75
C PRO A 263 20.47 6.47 12.42
N ASP A 264 20.55 7.76 12.06
CA ASP A 264 19.35 8.57 11.75
C ASP A 264 18.77 8.29 10.36
N PHE A 265 19.52 8.62 9.29
CA PHE A 265 19.06 8.50 7.91
C PHE A 265 20.15 7.89 7.02
N PRO A 266 19.80 7.23 5.91
CA PRO A 266 20.79 6.70 4.97
C PRO A 266 21.78 7.75 4.45
N SER A 267 21.34 9.00 4.22
CA SER A 267 22.20 10.09 3.74
C SER A 267 23.23 10.55 4.76
N THR A 268 22.89 10.50 6.05
CA THR A 268 23.75 10.99 7.14
C THR A 268 24.68 9.91 7.70
N ALA A 269 24.51 8.66 7.26
CA ALA A 269 25.32 7.53 7.72
C ALA A 269 26.78 7.65 7.26
N SER A 270 27.71 7.79 8.20
CA SER A 270 29.14 7.95 7.94
C SER A 270 29.81 6.67 7.42
N TRP A 271 29.24 5.50 7.70
CA TRP A 271 29.77 4.18 7.33
C TRP A 271 29.28 3.67 5.97
N LEU A 272 28.42 4.43 5.28
CA LEU A 272 28.01 4.16 3.90
C LEU A 272 28.84 4.99 2.92
N SER A 273 29.28 4.37 1.83
CA SER A 273 29.87 5.10 0.70
C SER A 273 28.81 5.89 -0.08
N GLU A 274 29.21 6.93 -0.82
CA GLU A 274 28.28 7.73 -1.63
C GLU A 274 27.50 6.87 -2.64
N LYS A 275 28.14 5.85 -3.22
CA LYS A 275 27.47 4.86 -4.10
C LYS A 275 26.37 4.10 -3.35
N GLU A 276 26.64 3.64 -2.13
CA GLU A 276 25.68 2.89 -1.31
C GLU A 276 24.56 3.78 -0.77
N LYS A 277 24.84 5.05 -0.44
CA LYS A 277 23.81 6.02 -0.04
C LYS A 277 22.84 6.27 -1.18
N ALA A 278 23.35 6.53 -2.39
CA ALA A 278 22.55 6.73 -3.59
C ALA A 278 21.69 5.49 -3.89
N PHE A 279 22.29 4.29 -3.85
CA PHE A 279 21.54 3.03 -4.02
C PHE A 279 20.45 2.85 -2.96
N THR A 280 20.76 3.10 -1.68
CA THR A 280 19.83 2.90 -0.56
C THR A 280 18.62 3.82 -0.65
N GLN A 281 18.80 5.06 -1.10
CA GLN A 281 17.69 5.99 -1.33
C GLN A 281 16.91 5.64 -2.59
N ALA A 282 17.60 5.27 -3.66
CA ALA A 282 16.98 4.96 -4.94
C ALA A 282 16.09 3.73 -4.88
N ARG A 283 16.45 2.72 -4.09
CA ARG A 283 15.70 1.47 -3.97
C ARG A 283 14.37 1.62 -3.24
N LEU A 284 14.20 2.68 -2.45
CA LEU A 284 12.96 2.93 -1.72
C LEU A 284 11.87 3.36 -2.72
N PRO A 285 10.63 2.84 -2.62
CA PRO A 285 9.54 3.29 -3.48
C PRO A 285 9.25 4.78 -3.28
N SER A 286 8.65 5.42 -4.29
CA SER A 286 8.38 6.86 -4.32
C SER A 286 7.52 7.36 -3.16
N ASN A 287 6.75 6.46 -2.54
CA ASN A 287 5.92 6.70 -1.36
C ASN A 287 6.62 6.43 -0.02
N SER A 288 7.92 6.10 -0.01
CA SER A 288 8.66 5.86 1.23
C SER A 288 8.96 7.18 1.95
N PRO A 289 8.85 7.25 3.28
CA PRO A 289 9.16 8.46 4.05
C PRO A 289 10.58 8.93 3.75
N ARG A 290 10.74 10.21 3.40
CA ARG A 290 12.06 10.80 3.19
C ARG A 290 12.36 11.84 4.25
N ALA A 291 13.64 12.02 4.58
CA ALA A 291 14.09 13.06 5.51
C ALA A 291 13.67 14.48 5.09
N ALA A 292 13.42 14.70 3.79
CA ALA A 292 12.98 15.98 3.24
C ALA A 292 11.46 16.24 3.38
N GLU A 293 10.65 15.24 3.73
CA GLU A 293 9.19 15.37 3.88
C GLU A 293 8.83 15.82 5.31
N SER A 294 9.22 17.04 5.65
CA SER A 294 9.03 17.60 7.00
C SER A 294 7.62 18.09 7.29
N ASN A 295 6.77 18.26 6.27
CA ASN A 295 5.52 18.99 6.43
C ASN A 295 4.37 18.06 6.82
N PHE A 296 3.80 18.29 8.00
CA PHE A 296 2.55 17.67 8.42
C PHE A 296 1.41 18.11 7.48
N ASN A 297 0.76 17.15 6.83
CA ASN A 297 -0.39 17.40 5.99
C ASN A 297 -1.67 16.88 6.66
N LEU A 298 -2.43 17.79 7.28
CA LEU A 298 -3.68 17.46 7.95
C LEU A 298 -4.71 16.84 6.99
N ARG A 299 -4.70 17.23 5.71
CA ARG A 299 -5.59 16.66 4.69
C ARG A 299 -5.25 15.19 4.44
N GLU A 300 -3.98 14.85 4.38
CA GLU A 300 -3.53 13.46 4.23
C GLU A 300 -3.96 12.61 5.43
N LEU A 301 -3.80 13.13 6.66
CA LEU A 301 -4.28 12.46 7.87
C LEU A 301 -5.79 12.17 7.81
N ILE A 302 -6.61 13.17 7.45
CA ILE A 302 -8.06 13.00 7.37
C ILE A 302 -8.42 11.96 6.29
N THR A 303 -7.73 11.97 5.15
CA THR A 303 -7.91 10.97 4.09
C THR A 303 -7.56 9.57 4.59
N THR A 304 -6.45 9.41 5.31
CA THR A 304 -6.03 8.13 5.89
C THR A 304 -7.04 7.63 6.93
N LEU A 305 -7.54 8.48 7.82
CA LEU A 305 -8.56 8.11 8.81
C LEU A 305 -9.93 7.77 8.19
N LYS A 306 -10.21 8.22 6.96
CA LYS A 306 -11.41 7.81 6.20
C LYS A 306 -11.25 6.43 5.54
N ASN A 307 -10.04 5.88 5.50
CA ASN A 307 -9.79 4.58 4.91
C ASN A 307 -10.40 3.46 5.78
N LYS A 308 -11.37 2.75 5.21
CA LYS A 308 -12.08 1.64 5.88
C LYS A 308 -11.14 0.49 6.26
N ARG A 309 -10.07 0.24 5.49
CA ARG A 309 -9.08 -0.82 5.76
C ARG A 309 -8.44 -0.65 7.13
N ILE A 310 -8.08 0.58 7.49
CA ILE A 310 -7.43 0.87 8.77
C ILE A 310 -8.35 0.50 9.94
N TRP A 311 -9.62 0.90 9.89
CA TRP A 311 -10.58 0.60 10.94
C TRP A 311 -10.84 -0.90 11.10
N LEU A 312 -10.85 -1.67 10.01
CA LEU A 312 -10.98 -3.14 10.08
C LEU A 312 -9.82 -3.79 10.86
N PHE A 313 -8.58 -3.41 10.55
CA PHE A 313 -7.40 -3.88 11.30
C PHE A 313 -7.41 -3.41 12.75
N LEU A 314 -7.82 -2.15 13.01
CA LEU A 314 -7.92 -1.60 14.35
C LEU A 314 -8.95 -2.32 15.20
N SER A 315 -10.11 -2.65 14.64
CA SER A 315 -11.14 -3.42 15.34
C SER A 315 -10.66 -4.83 15.67
N CYS A 316 -10.01 -5.52 14.74
CA CYS A 316 -9.43 -6.84 14.99
C CYS A 316 -8.42 -6.79 16.14
N TRP A 317 -7.52 -5.80 16.11
CA TRP A 317 -6.50 -5.64 17.15
C TRP A 317 -7.07 -5.23 18.50
N ALA A 318 -8.00 -4.28 18.56
CA ALA A 318 -8.64 -3.86 19.80
C ALA A 318 -9.38 -5.01 20.50
N PHE A 319 -10.16 -5.81 19.76
CA PHE A 319 -10.83 -6.98 20.34
C PHE A 319 -9.84 -8.04 20.83
N PHE A 320 -8.77 -8.26 20.07
CA PHE A 320 -7.72 -9.18 20.48
C PHE A 320 -7.02 -8.73 21.77
N THR A 321 -6.63 -7.45 21.90
CA THR A 321 -5.96 -6.96 23.10
C THR A 321 -6.88 -6.98 24.32
N ILE A 322 -8.17 -6.61 24.17
CA ILE A 322 -9.14 -6.72 25.26
C ILE A 322 -9.25 -8.18 25.75
N GLY A 323 -9.28 -9.15 24.82
CA GLY A 323 -9.39 -10.56 25.14
C GLY A 323 -8.11 -11.20 25.72
N THR A 324 -6.93 -10.62 25.49
CA THR A 324 -5.64 -11.26 25.86
C THR A 324 -4.88 -10.56 26.97
N THR A 325 -4.91 -9.22 27.05
CA THR A 325 -4.05 -8.49 27.98
C THR A 325 -4.39 -8.76 29.45
N GLY A 326 -5.65 -9.08 29.75
CA GLY A 326 -6.06 -9.49 31.10
C GLY A 326 -5.38 -10.78 31.57
N LEU A 327 -5.32 -11.81 30.70
CA LEU A 327 -4.58 -13.04 30.99
C LEU A 327 -3.09 -12.73 31.16
N ASN A 328 -2.47 -11.99 30.23
CA ASN A 328 -1.05 -11.66 30.33
C ASN A 328 -0.72 -10.96 31.67
N PHE A 329 -1.62 -10.07 32.14
CA PHE A 329 -1.42 -9.37 33.40
C PHE A 329 -1.57 -10.28 34.64
N TYR A 330 -2.54 -11.22 34.60
CA TYR A 330 -2.84 -12.14 35.70
C TYR A 330 -2.09 -13.48 35.61
N GLN A 331 -1.36 -13.75 34.54
CA GLN A 331 -0.73 -15.04 34.27
C GLN A 331 0.18 -15.51 35.42
N PRO A 332 1.09 -14.68 35.98
CA PRO A 332 1.87 -15.08 37.15
C PRO A 332 1.01 -15.39 38.37
N THR A 333 -0.11 -14.68 38.53
CA THR A 333 -1.08 -14.91 39.62
C THR A 333 -1.80 -16.25 39.45
N VAL A 334 -2.28 -16.56 38.25
CA VAL A 334 -2.95 -17.83 37.93
C VAL A 334 -2.00 -19.00 38.20
N ILE A 335 -0.77 -18.93 37.71
CA ILE A 335 0.24 -19.98 37.92
C ILE A 335 0.58 -20.12 39.41
N SER A 336 0.78 -19.02 40.14
CA SER A 336 1.05 -19.06 41.59
C SER A 336 -0.09 -19.69 42.40
N ASN A 337 -1.33 -19.52 41.96
CA ASN A 337 -2.51 -20.07 42.64
C ASN A 337 -2.67 -21.59 42.42
N LEU A 338 -1.94 -22.21 41.48
CA LEU A 338 -1.99 -23.66 41.25
C LEU A 338 -1.27 -24.47 42.34
N GLY A 339 -0.40 -23.83 43.12
CA GLY A 339 0.24 -24.43 44.30
C GLY A 339 1.31 -25.48 44.01
N PHE A 340 1.90 -25.49 42.80
CA PHE A 340 2.91 -26.48 42.43
C PHE A 340 4.26 -26.30 43.12
N THR A 341 4.64 -25.07 43.47
CA THR A 341 5.97 -24.70 43.99
C THR A 341 5.86 -23.50 44.94
N SER A 342 6.97 -23.13 45.58
CA SER A 342 7.04 -21.89 46.36
C SER A 342 6.74 -20.68 45.48
N MET A 343 6.19 -19.60 46.05
CA MET A 343 5.73 -18.45 45.26
C MET A 343 6.86 -17.74 44.47
N GLY A 344 8.11 -17.86 44.92
CA GLY A 344 9.29 -17.41 44.19
C GLY A 344 9.57 -18.28 42.96
N GLU A 345 9.63 -19.60 43.13
CA GLU A 345 9.86 -20.56 42.04
C GLU A 345 8.71 -20.58 41.01
N ALA A 346 7.48 -20.25 41.44
CA ALA A 346 6.33 -20.13 40.55
C ALA A 346 6.51 -19.07 39.45
N GLN A 347 7.41 -18.08 39.63
CA GLN A 347 7.72 -17.11 38.59
C GLN A 347 8.46 -17.76 37.41
N LEU A 348 9.33 -18.75 37.67
CA LEU A 348 10.08 -19.49 36.65
C LEU A 348 9.16 -20.36 35.78
N LEU A 349 7.99 -20.76 36.30
CA LEU A 349 6.98 -21.51 35.55
C LEU A 349 6.32 -20.68 34.43
N ASN A 350 6.60 -19.38 34.32
CA ASN A 350 6.18 -18.56 33.18
C ASN A 350 7.14 -18.67 31.97
N ILE A 351 8.39 -19.07 32.20
CA ILE A 351 9.44 -19.16 31.16
C ILE A 351 9.03 -20.04 29.97
N PRO A 352 8.39 -21.21 30.15
CA PRO A 352 7.97 -22.04 29.02
C PRO A 352 7.05 -21.33 28.02
N SER A 353 6.21 -20.41 28.49
CA SER A 353 5.30 -19.64 27.61
C SER A 353 6.07 -18.70 26.69
N ALA A 354 7.10 -18.03 27.22
CA ALA A 354 7.97 -17.14 26.45
C ALA A 354 8.80 -17.90 25.42
N VAL A 355 9.41 -19.03 25.82
CA VAL A 355 10.15 -19.91 24.89
C VAL A 355 9.24 -20.42 23.78
N PHE A 356 8.00 -20.82 24.12
CA PHE A 356 7.01 -21.24 23.14
C PHE A 356 6.63 -20.11 22.17
N ALA A 357 6.45 -18.87 22.65
CA ALA A 357 6.21 -17.70 21.79
C ALA A 357 7.36 -17.45 20.79
N VAL A 358 8.61 -17.59 21.24
CA VAL A 358 9.82 -17.45 20.40
C VAL A 358 9.84 -18.52 19.30
N ILE A 359 9.57 -19.78 19.66
CA ILE A 359 9.51 -20.89 18.69
C ILE A 359 8.40 -20.65 17.66
N LEU A 360 7.19 -20.29 18.10
CA LEU A 360 6.08 -19.98 17.21
C LEU A 360 6.43 -18.83 16.25
N THR A 361 7.04 -17.77 16.76
CA THR A 361 7.44 -16.60 15.98
C THR A 361 8.47 -16.95 14.90
N LEU A 362 9.47 -17.78 15.22
CA LEU A 362 10.47 -18.24 14.24
C LEU A 362 9.85 -19.13 13.16
N VAL A 363 9.07 -20.14 13.57
CA VAL A 363 8.48 -21.12 12.66
C VAL A 363 7.49 -20.44 11.72
N PHE A 364 6.51 -19.72 12.26
CA PHE A 364 5.50 -19.05 11.45
C PHE A 364 6.03 -17.81 10.73
N GLY A 365 7.09 -17.17 11.23
CA GLY A 365 7.81 -16.12 10.52
C GLY A 365 8.43 -16.63 9.21
N ILE A 366 9.06 -17.81 9.23
CA ILE A 366 9.58 -18.46 8.01
C ILE A 366 8.44 -18.78 7.05
N PHE A 367 7.34 -19.36 7.54
CA PHE A 367 6.19 -19.69 6.71
C PHE A 367 5.53 -18.46 6.08
N ALA A 368 5.36 -17.38 6.84
CA ALA A 368 4.83 -16.10 6.35
C ALA A 368 5.72 -15.50 5.26
N ASP A 369 7.03 -15.75 5.31
CA ASP A 369 7.98 -15.24 4.33
C ASP A 369 7.92 -15.97 2.98
N THR A 370 7.49 -17.24 2.96
CA THR A 370 7.42 -18.05 1.72
C THR A 370 6.37 -17.59 0.70
N GLY A 371 5.38 -16.81 1.11
CA GLY A 371 4.22 -16.45 0.27
C GLY A 371 3.34 -17.64 -0.13
N ARG A 372 3.51 -18.82 0.49
CA ARG A 372 2.69 -20.02 0.22
C ARG A 372 1.36 -19.99 0.95
N ILE A 373 1.41 -19.64 2.24
CA ILE A 373 0.25 -19.57 3.12
C ILE A 373 -0.35 -18.16 3.04
N PRO A 374 -1.69 -18.00 2.97
CA PRO A 374 -2.32 -16.70 3.16
C PRO A 374 -1.88 -16.11 4.51
N GLN A 375 -1.34 -14.89 4.51
CA GLN A 375 -0.88 -14.27 5.76
C GLN A 375 -1.97 -14.16 6.84
N PRO A 376 -3.25 -13.90 6.52
CA PRO A 376 -4.31 -13.79 7.52
C PRO A 376 -4.63 -15.11 8.23
N ALA A 377 -4.33 -16.25 7.59
CA ALA A 377 -4.62 -17.56 8.14
C ALA A 377 -3.78 -17.88 9.40
N ILE A 378 -2.59 -17.31 9.52
CA ILE A 378 -1.69 -17.51 10.67
C ILE A 378 -2.28 -16.89 11.96
N PRO A 379 -2.54 -15.57 12.04
CA PRO A 379 -3.14 -14.97 13.22
C PRO A 379 -4.55 -15.50 13.51
N LEU A 380 -5.31 -15.89 12.47
CA LEU A 380 -6.59 -16.58 12.63
C LEU A 380 -6.44 -17.91 13.37
N GLY A 381 -5.51 -18.77 12.93
CA GLY A 381 -5.22 -20.04 13.59
C GLY A 381 -4.80 -19.87 15.05
N PHE A 382 -3.98 -18.86 15.34
CA PHE A 382 -3.55 -18.56 16.71
C PHE A 382 -4.74 -18.19 17.60
N MET A 383 -5.66 -17.36 17.12
CA MET A 383 -6.86 -16.98 17.87
C MET A 383 -7.79 -18.17 18.14
N ILE A 384 -7.91 -19.11 17.20
CA ILE A 384 -8.71 -20.34 17.39
C ILE A 384 -8.10 -21.20 18.52
N VAL A 385 -6.78 -21.35 18.56
CA VAL A 385 -6.09 -22.10 19.62
C VAL A 385 -6.24 -21.39 20.97
N ILE A 386 -6.11 -20.06 21.01
CA ILE A 386 -6.35 -19.27 22.23
C ILE A 386 -7.77 -19.47 22.74
N LEU A 387 -8.77 -19.44 21.85
CA LEU A 387 -10.18 -19.64 22.21
C LEU A 387 -10.41 -21.02 22.84
N ALA A 388 -9.80 -22.08 22.27
CA ALA A 388 -9.85 -23.43 22.85
C ALA A 388 -9.18 -23.50 24.23
N CYS A 389 -8.01 -22.86 24.40
CA CYS A 389 -7.32 -22.80 25.69
C CYS A 389 -8.16 -22.05 26.74
N TYR A 390 -8.83 -20.97 26.35
CA TYR A 390 -9.73 -20.24 27.26
C TYR A 390 -10.94 -21.09 27.67
N GLY A 391 -11.43 -21.98 26.80
CA GLY A 391 -12.43 -22.98 27.16
C GLY A 391 -11.96 -23.91 28.29
N VAL A 392 -10.69 -24.33 28.25
CA VAL A 392 -10.07 -25.12 29.34
C VAL A 392 -9.95 -24.30 30.62
N LEU A 393 -9.54 -23.03 30.53
CA LEU A 393 -9.43 -22.12 31.68
C LEU A 393 -10.80 -21.81 32.30
N TYR A 394 -11.85 -21.74 31.48
CA TYR A 394 -13.23 -21.60 31.93
C TYR A 394 -13.75 -22.85 32.64
N ALA A 395 -13.54 -24.02 32.05
CA ALA A 395 -14.03 -25.30 32.59
C ALA A 395 -13.27 -25.76 33.84
N PHE A 396 -11.98 -25.39 33.95
CA PHE A 396 -11.08 -25.75 35.06
C PHE A 396 -11.07 -27.27 35.36
N PRO A 397 -10.63 -28.13 34.41
CA PRO A 397 -10.73 -29.58 34.59
C PRO A 397 -9.75 -30.14 35.64
N ASN A 398 -8.51 -29.64 35.67
CA ASN A 398 -7.49 -29.97 36.67
C ASN A 398 -6.33 -28.95 36.60
N ASN A 399 -5.48 -28.90 37.63
CA ASN A 399 -4.40 -27.91 37.71
C ASN A 399 -3.38 -28.03 36.57
N GLY A 400 -3.05 -29.25 36.13
CA GLY A 400 -2.10 -29.47 35.02
C GLY A 400 -2.62 -28.98 33.67
N GLY A 401 -3.91 -29.22 33.38
CA GLY A 401 -4.58 -28.75 32.19
C GLY A 401 -4.71 -27.23 32.16
N VAL A 402 -5.01 -26.60 33.29
CA VAL A 402 -5.05 -25.13 33.44
C VAL A 402 -3.67 -24.51 33.21
N TYR A 403 -2.61 -25.14 33.75
CA TYR A 403 -1.23 -24.73 33.50
C TYR A 403 -0.88 -24.83 32.02
N ALA A 404 -1.09 -25.99 31.39
CA ALA A 404 -0.82 -26.20 29.98
C ALA A 404 -1.58 -25.19 29.10
N ALA A 405 -2.88 -24.98 29.37
CA ALA A 405 -3.69 -24.02 28.64
C ALA A 405 -3.19 -22.57 28.82
N THR A 406 -2.72 -22.20 30.01
CA THR A 406 -2.15 -20.88 30.28
C THR A 406 -0.85 -20.65 29.50
N ILE A 407 0.06 -21.64 29.48
CA ILE A 407 1.32 -21.56 28.74
C ILE A 407 1.08 -21.46 27.23
N ILE A 408 0.19 -22.30 26.70
CA ILE A 408 -0.17 -22.32 25.27
C ILE A 408 -0.85 -21.01 24.87
N ALA A 409 -1.87 -20.56 25.63
CA ALA A 409 -2.58 -19.31 25.34
C ALA A 409 -1.64 -18.09 25.40
N GLY A 410 -0.78 -17.99 26.42
CA GLY A 410 0.19 -16.90 26.55
C GLY A 410 1.21 -16.88 25.40
N GLY A 411 1.66 -18.05 24.95
CA GLY A 411 2.61 -18.18 23.85
C GLY A 411 2.02 -17.76 22.50
N PHE A 412 0.82 -18.26 22.18
CA PHE A 412 0.10 -17.85 20.97
C PHE A 412 -0.31 -16.37 21.01
N SER A 413 -0.71 -15.86 22.18
CA SER A 413 -1.06 -14.46 22.38
C SER A 413 0.12 -13.53 22.05
N THR A 414 1.30 -13.85 22.57
CA THR A 414 2.53 -13.09 22.33
C THR A 414 2.99 -13.19 20.88
N ALA A 415 2.97 -14.38 20.28
CA ALA A 415 3.38 -14.61 18.89
C ALA A 415 2.42 -13.95 17.88
N TRP A 416 1.12 -13.88 18.20
CA TRP A 416 0.11 -13.24 17.34
C TRP A 416 0.46 -11.80 17.03
N TYR A 417 0.94 -11.04 18.03
CA TYR A 417 1.30 -9.64 17.85
C TYR A 417 2.35 -9.49 16.74
N THR A 418 3.35 -10.36 16.74
CA THR A 418 4.43 -10.34 15.74
C THR A 418 3.93 -10.76 14.35
N MET A 419 3.04 -11.76 14.26
CA MET A 419 2.56 -12.31 12.99
C MET A 419 1.45 -11.48 12.33
N MET A 420 0.76 -10.62 13.08
CA MET A 420 -0.27 -9.73 12.54
C MET A 420 0.34 -8.55 11.74
N TRP A 421 1.52 -8.06 12.14
CA TRP A 421 2.15 -6.90 11.51
C TRP A 421 2.46 -7.05 10.02
N PRO A 422 3.09 -8.15 9.55
CA PRO A 422 3.33 -8.36 8.12
C PRO A 422 2.07 -8.20 7.27
N TRP A 423 0.95 -8.78 7.69
CA TRP A 423 -0.31 -8.70 6.96
C TRP A 423 -0.85 -7.26 6.92
N ARG A 424 -0.79 -6.55 8.04
CA ARG A 424 -1.20 -5.14 8.12
C ARG A 424 -0.35 -4.25 7.21
N VAL A 425 0.98 -4.40 7.23
CA VAL A 425 1.90 -3.58 6.42
C VAL A 425 1.64 -3.79 4.92
N GLN A 426 1.31 -5.01 4.50
CA GLN A 426 1.01 -5.32 3.09
C GLN A 426 -0.29 -4.72 2.57
N THR A 427 -1.23 -4.44 3.46
CA THR A 427 -2.61 -4.02 3.11
C THR A 427 -2.85 -2.55 3.38
N THR A 428 -1.86 -1.85 3.95
CA THR A 428 -1.92 -0.41 4.24
C THR A 428 -1.19 0.37 3.14
N GLU A 429 -1.88 1.32 2.53
CA GLU A 429 -1.34 2.19 1.48
C GLU A 429 -0.49 3.31 2.06
N GLY A 430 0.48 3.79 1.27
CA GLY A 430 1.24 5.00 1.58
C GLY A 430 2.03 4.87 2.87
N ALA A 431 3.29 4.43 2.79
CA ALA A 431 4.21 4.57 3.92
C ALA A 431 4.32 6.05 4.38
N THR A 432 3.90 6.99 3.54
CA THR A 432 3.79 8.44 3.77
C THR A 432 2.58 8.96 4.54
N GLY A 433 1.51 8.17 4.75
CA GLY A 433 0.20 8.61 5.30
C GLY A 433 0.24 9.15 6.74
N SER A 434 1.02 10.20 7.00
CA SER A 434 1.48 10.74 8.28
C SER A 434 2.01 9.68 9.28
N ALA A 435 3.22 9.87 9.82
CA ALA A 435 3.67 9.14 11.02
C ALA A 435 2.61 9.13 12.14
N PHE A 436 1.75 10.15 12.16
CA PHE A 436 0.54 10.20 12.99
C PHE A 436 -0.46 9.10 12.70
N ALA A 437 -0.80 8.72 11.46
CA ALA A 437 -1.80 7.66 11.25
C ALA A 437 -1.27 6.28 11.65
N ILE A 438 0.02 6.01 11.40
CA ILE A 438 0.69 4.81 11.90
C ILE A 438 0.65 4.78 13.43
N ALA A 439 1.02 5.90 14.07
CA ALA A 439 1.01 6.04 15.51
C ALA A 439 -0.40 5.97 16.09
N PHE A 440 -1.37 6.72 15.56
CA PHE A 440 -2.78 6.70 15.95
C PHE A 440 -3.37 5.29 15.87
N ALA A 441 -3.10 4.59 14.77
CA ALA A 441 -3.55 3.22 14.61
C ALA A 441 -2.86 2.28 15.61
N ASN A 442 -1.59 2.53 15.94
CA ASN A 442 -0.91 1.82 17.02
C ASN A 442 -1.53 2.13 18.40
N SER A 443 -1.86 3.38 18.66
CA SER A 443 -2.45 3.84 19.92
C SER A 443 -3.83 3.25 20.14
N TYR A 444 -4.71 3.31 19.14
CA TYR A 444 -6.07 2.79 19.25
C TYR A 444 -6.09 1.28 19.51
N GLY A 445 -5.20 0.51 18.86
CA GLY A 445 -5.09 -0.93 19.07
C GLY A 445 -4.72 -1.33 20.51
N GLN A 446 -4.11 -0.42 21.27
CA GLN A 446 -3.69 -0.63 22.66
C GLN A 446 -4.79 -0.37 23.69
N ILE A 447 -6.01 0.00 23.28
CA ILE A 447 -7.12 0.25 24.21
C ILE A 447 -7.43 -0.98 25.09
N GLY A 448 -7.20 -2.19 24.57
CA GLY A 448 -7.32 -3.41 25.35
C GLY A 448 -6.35 -3.54 26.50
N GLY A 449 -5.22 -2.83 26.48
CA GLY A 449 -4.30 -2.75 27.61
C GLY A 449 -4.87 -1.97 28.80
N ALA A 450 -5.66 -0.92 28.53
CA ALA A 450 -6.30 -0.13 29.58
C ALA A 450 -7.47 -0.88 30.25
N VAL A 451 -8.19 -1.70 29.47
CA VAL A 451 -9.44 -2.37 29.90
C VAL A 451 -9.20 -3.84 30.32
N GLY A 452 -8.25 -4.54 29.71
CA GLY A 452 -8.09 -5.98 29.83
C GLY A 452 -7.81 -6.47 31.26
N SER A 453 -6.98 -5.74 32.02
CA SER A 453 -6.73 -6.07 33.43
C SER A 453 -7.96 -5.91 34.32
N GLN A 454 -8.88 -5.00 33.96
CA GLN A 454 -10.11 -4.72 34.70
C GLN A 454 -11.15 -5.84 34.56
N LEU A 455 -11.05 -6.67 33.52
CA LEU A 455 -11.92 -7.84 33.32
C LEU A 455 -11.70 -8.92 34.40
N PHE A 456 -10.53 -8.92 35.03
CA PHE A 456 -10.15 -9.84 36.09
C PHE A 456 -10.22 -9.11 37.42
N ASN A 457 -11.03 -9.59 38.36
CA ASN A 457 -11.19 -8.97 39.67
C ASN A 457 -11.29 -10.02 40.78
N SER A 458 -11.16 -9.56 42.01
CA SER A 458 -11.18 -10.41 43.20
C SER A 458 -12.49 -11.20 43.35
N ARG A 459 -13.62 -10.66 42.87
CA ARG A 459 -14.93 -11.34 42.88
C ARG A 459 -14.94 -12.61 42.00
N PHE A 460 -14.14 -12.66 40.95
CA PHE A 460 -14.05 -13.81 40.05
C PHE A 460 -12.91 -14.77 40.42
N ALA A 461 -12.07 -14.43 41.38
CA ALA A 461 -11.00 -15.30 41.88
C ALA A 461 -11.58 -16.56 42.59
N PRO A 462 -10.82 -17.66 42.70
CA PRO A 462 -9.49 -17.90 42.15
C PRO A 462 -9.50 -18.48 40.72
N ARG A 463 -10.67 -18.91 40.21
CA ARG A 463 -10.78 -19.59 38.91
C ARG A 463 -10.98 -18.65 37.73
N TYR A 464 -11.46 -17.44 37.96
CA TYR A 464 -11.69 -16.40 36.94
C TYR A 464 -12.57 -16.83 35.76
N ALA A 465 -13.47 -17.81 35.95
CA ALA A 465 -14.28 -18.38 34.88
C ALA A 465 -15.10 -17.29 34.13
N ILE A 466 -15.74 -16.36 34.85
CA ILE A 466 -16.48 -15.26 34.22
C ILE A 466 -15.55 -14.36 33.39
N SER A 467 -14.37 -14.03 33.90
CA SER A 467 -13.37 -13.23 33.18
C SER A 467 -12.93 -13.93 31.88
N PHE A 468 -12.67 -15.25 31.93
CA PHE A 468 -12.34 -16.03 30.74
C PHE A 468 -13.50 -16.14 29.77
N GLY A 469 -14.75 -16.26 30.24
CA GLY A 469 -15.94 -16.23 29.39
C GLY A 469 -16.09 -14.92 28.62
N ILE A 470 -15.87 -13.78 29.29
CA ILE A 470 -15.86 -12.46 28.63
C ILE A 470 -14.71 -12.38 27.62
N ALA A 471 -13.51 -12.82 28.02
CA ALA A 471 -12.33 -12.83 27.16
C ALA A 471 -12.54 -13.69 25.90
N MET A 472 -13.19 -14.85 26.01
CA MET A 472 -13.59 -15.69 24.88
C MET A 472 -14.52 -14.95 23.92
N GLY A 473 -15.48 -14.19 24.43
CA GLY A 473 -16.36 -13.35 23.60
C GLY A 473 -15.58 -12.35 22.76
N PHE A 474 -14.60 -11.66 23.36
CA PHE A 474 -13.73 -10.73 22.65
C PHE A 474 -12.81 -11.41 21.63
N ILE A 475 -12.23 -12.57 21.94
CA ILE A 475 -11.46 -13.36 20.96
C ILE A 475 -12.35 -13.85 19.81
N GLY A 476 -13.59 -14.27 20.10
CA GLY A 476 -14.58 -14.62 19.08
C GLY A 476 -14.90 -13.44 18.14
N MET A 477 -15.08 -12.24 18.69
CA MET A 477 -15.25 -11.01 17.88
C MET A 477 -13.99 -10.69 17.06
N ALA A 478 -12.79 -10.90 17.62
CA ALA A 478 -11.53 -10.70 16.89
C ALA A 478 -11.39 -11.67 15.70
N ILE A 479 -11.81 -12.93 15.87
CA ILE A 479 -11.88 -13.94 14.79
C ILE A 479 -12.83 -13.49 13.68
N ILE A 480 -14.04 -13.04 14.03
CA ILE A 480 -15.02 -12.55 13.05
C ILE A 480 -14.45 -11.34 12.29
N MET A 481 -13.86 -10.38 13.00
CA MET A 481 -13.26 -9.21 12.36
C MET A 481 -12.06 -9.56 11.48
N ASN A 482 -11.25 -10.55 11.86
CA ASN A 482 -10.17 -11.05 11.03
C ASN A 482 -10.71 -11.65 9.72
N LEU A 483 -11.75 -12.46 9.78
CA LEU A 483 -12.41 -13.03 8.58
C LEU A 483 -12.99 -11.94 7.68
N ILE A 484 -13.66 -10.92 8.24
CA ILE A 484 -14.18 -9.77 7.47
C ILE A 484 -13.03 -9.01 6.81
N THR A 485 -11.97 -8.74 7.56
CA THR A 485 -10.78 -8.03 7.05
C THR A 485 -10.09 -8.83 5.95
N TRP A 486 -10.00 -10.16 6.11
CA TRP A 486 -9.44 -11.05 5.10
C TRP A 486 -10.31 -11.10 3.84
N ALA A 487 -11.62 -11.23 3.97
CA ALA A 487 -12.54 -11.18 2.83
C ALA A 487 -12.41 -9.86 2.05
N TYR A 488 -12.29 -8.73 2.76
CA TYR A 488 -12.10 -7.42 2.16
C TYR A 488 -10.73 -7.27 1.47
N THR A 489 -9.68 -7.86 2.03
CA THR A 489 -8.30 -7.75 1.53
C THR A 489 -7.85 -8.93 0.66
N TRP A 490 -8.77 -9.83 0.30
CA TRP A 490 -8.46 -11.10 -0.38
C TRP A 490 -7.63 -10.92 -1.66
N ARG A 491 -8.05 -10.02 -2.56
CA ARG A 491 -7.35 -9.77 -3.83
C ARG A 491 -5.92 -9.26 -3.59
N VAL A 492 -5.77 -8.31 -2.67
CA VAL A 492 -4.47 -7.75 -2.28
C VAL A 492 -3.54 -8.83 -1.72
N ASP A 493 -4.06 -9.73 -0.87
CA ASP A 493 -3.27 -10.86 -0.34
C ASP A 493 -2.85 -11.85 -1.45
N VAL A 494 -3.72 -12.15 -2.42
CA VAL A 494 -3.36 -13.01 -3.57
C VAL A 494 -2.27 -12.37 -4.42
N ASP A 495 -2.44 -11.10 -4.80
CA ASP A 495 -1.51 -10.38 -5.67
C ASP A 495 -0.16 -10.18 -5.01
N THR A 496 -0.15 -9.85 -3.71
CA THR A 496 1.07 -9.71 -2.90
C THR A 496 1.85 -11.02 -2.84
N ARG A 497 1.16 -12.15 -2.62
CA ARG A 497 1.80 -13.47 -2.63
C ARG A 497 2.37 -13.82 -4.00
N LYS A 498 1.69 -13.46 -5.09
CA LYS A 498 2.15 -13.68 -6.46
C LYS A 498 3.43 -12.89 -6.75
N ILE A 499 3.41 -11.58 -6.53
CA ILE A 499 4.57 -10.69 -6.77
C ILE A 499 5.76 -11.10 -5.90
N LYS A 500 5.53 -11.46 -4.63
CA LYS A 500 6.61 -11.92 -3.75
C LYS A 500 7.32 -13.17 -4.29
N ARG A 501 6.57 -14.15 -4.80
CA ARG A 501 7.16 -15.35 -5.40
C ARG A 501 7.97 -15.02 -6.66
N ILE A 502 7.48 -14.09 -7.48
CA ILE A 502 8.18 -13.63 -8.68
C ILE A 502 9.50 -12.94 -8.31
N ARG A 503 9.51 -12.07 -7.28
CA ARG A 503 10.74 -11.44 -6.77
C ARG A 503 11.75 -12.47 -6.26
N ILE A 504 11.29 -13.50 -5.54
CA ILE A 504 12.16 -14.58 -5.05
C ILE A 504 12.77 -15.37 -6.22
N ALA A 505 12.03 -15.58 -7.31
CA ALA A 505 12.54 -16.22 -8.53
C ALA A 505 13.56 -15.33 -9.25
N ALA A 506 13.20 -14.07 -9.54
CA ALA A 506 14.05 -13.10 -10.23
C ALA A 506 15.39 -12.85 -9.50
N ALA A 507 15.37 -12.82 -8.17
CA ALA A 507 16.58 -12.65 -7.37
C ALA A 507 17.59 -13.81 -7.56
N LYS A 508 17.13 -15.03 -7.88
CA LYS A 508 18.03 -16.16 -8.20
C LYS A 508 18.73 -15.98 -9.55
N GLU A 509 18.11 -15.23 -10.44
CA GLU A 509 18.61 -14.93 -11.80
C GLU A 509 19.36 -13.59 -11.85
N ASN A 510 19.66 -12.98 -10.70
CA ASN A 510 20.30 -11.66 -10.58
C ASN A 510 19.52 -10.52 -11.27
N GLN A 511 18.18 -10.64 -11.28
CA GLN A 511 17.25 -9.66 -11.84
C GLN A 511 16.50 -8.89 -10.74
N ALA A 512 16.15 -7.63 -11.01
CA ALA A 512 15.22 -6.83 -10.23
C ALA A 512 13.85 -6.77 -10.90
N VAL A 513 12.78 -7.08 -10.14
CA VAL A 513 11.41 -6.80 -10.56
C VAL A 513 11.11 -5.33 -10.35
N LEU A 514 10.61 -4.65 -11.38
CA LEU A 514 10.27 -3.23 -11.32
C LEU A 514 8.82 -2.98 -10.88
N ASP A 515 7.93 -3.96 -11.03
CA ASP A 515 6.53 -3.80 -10.65
C ASP A 515 6.30 -3.91 -9.14
N ASP A 516 5.39 -3.07 -8.66
CA ASP A 516 4.83 -3.11 -7.31
C ASP A 516 3.36 -3.57 -7.35
N VAL A 517 2.85 -4.04 -6.22
CA VAL A 517 1.45 -4.48 -6.09
C VAL A 517 0.53 -3.27 -6.22
N ASP A 518 -0.37 -3.25 -7.21
CA ASP A 518 -1.45 -2.26 -7.27
C ASP A 518 -2.54 -2.62 -6.25
N ILE A 519 -2.41 -2.08 -5.04
CA ILE A 519 -3.35 -2.23 -3.93
C ILE A 519 -4.77 -1.67 -4.22
N HIS A 520 -4.97 -0.98 -5.35
CA HIS A 520 -6.25 -0.50 -5.85
C HIS A 520 -6.80 -1.31 -7.03
N ALA A 521 -6.15 -2.40 -7.46
CA ALA A 521 -6.63 -3.23 -8.56
C ALA A 521 -8.05 -3.78 -8.30
N GLY A 522 -8.46 -3.93 -7.04
CA GLY A 522 -9.82 -4.32 -6.65
C GLY A 522 -10.83 -3.17 -6.56
N GLU A 523 -10.38 -1.91 -6.56
CA GLU A 523 -11.21 -0.69 -6.43
C GLU A 523 -11.41 0.06 -7.75
N LYS A 524 -10.60 -0.25 -8.78
CA LYS A 524 -10.84 0.25 -10.14
C LYS A 524 -12.16 -0.32 -10.66
N LYS A 525 -13.21 0.51 -10.69
CA LYS A 525 -14.40 0.26 -11.53
C LYS A 525 -13.88 0.13 -12.97
N GLU A 526 -14.12 -1.01 -13.62
CA GLU A 526 -13.73 -1.21 -15.02
C GLU A 526 -14.32 -0.08 -15.86
N ARG A 527 -13.46 0.66 -16.57
CA ARG A 527 -13.87 1.81 -17.39
C ARG A 527 -14.32 1.30 -18.75
N LEU A 528 -15.38 1.89 -19.27
CA LEU A 528 -15.80 1.69 -20.65
C LEU A 528 -15.31 2.86 -21.51
N ALA A 529 -14.60 2.53 -22.60
CA ALA A 529 -14.18 3.44 -23.64
C ALA A 529 -15.02 3.27 -24.90
N ILE A 530 -15.69 4.34 -25.31
CA ILE A 530 -16.52 4.39 -26.52
C ILE A 530 -15.70 5.00 -27.65
N MET A 531 -15.64 4.32 -28.79
CA MET A 531 -14.72 4.66 -29.87
C MET A 531 -15.41 4.66 -31.25
N PRO A 532 -15.98 5.80 -31.68
CA PRO A 532 -16.31 5.99 -33.09
C PRO A 532 -15.05 5.94 -33.97
N GLY A 533 -15.00 4.98 -34.88
CA GLY A 533 -13.84 4.71 -35.75
C GLY A 533 -12.79 3.76 -35.18
N GLY A 534 -13.11 2.99 -34.12
CA GLY A 534 -12.18 2.10 -33.43
C GLY A 534 -11.65 0.89 -34.22
N LEU A 535 -12.14 0.64 -35.44
CA LEU A 535 -11.62 -0.40 -36.36
C LEU A 535 -10.56 0.15 -37.34
N GLY A 536 -10.40 1.48 -37.46
CA GLY A 536 -9.42 2.09 -38.35
C GLY A 536 -7.99 2.06 -37.79
N GLY A 537 -6.98 2.30 -38.62
CA GLY A 537 -5.57 2.12 -38.24
C GLY A 537 -5.05 2.92 -37.03
N LEU A 538 -5.61 4.11 -36.76
CA LEU A 538 -5.32 4.84 -35.51
C LEU A 538 -6.23 4.40 -34.36
N GLY A 539 -7.50 4.12 -34.67
CA GLY A 539 -8.50 3.69 -33.70
C GLY A 539 -8.13 2.36 -33.04
N SER A 540 -7.62 1.40 -33.81
CA SER A 540 -7.18 0.10 -33.30
C SER A 540 -5.98 0.21 -32.38
N SER A 541 -4.96 0.99 -32.73
CA SER A 541 -3.79 1.23 -31.85
C SER A 541 -4.17 1.90 -30.54
N ILE A 542 -5.11 2.87 -30.56
CA ILE A 542 -5.63 3.50 -29.35
C ILE A 542 -6.41 2.48 -28.50
N GLY A 543 -7.29 1.70 -29.14
CA GLY A 543 -8.11 0.70 -28.46
C GLY A 543 -7.26 -0.37 -27.76
N GLN A 544 -6.21 -0.87 -28.42
CA GLN A 544 -5.25 -1.81 -27.82
C GLN A 544 -4.62 -1.26 -26.54
N LYS A 545 -4.16 0.01 -26.55
CA LYS A 545 -3.57 0.64 -25.35
C LYS A 545 -4.57 0.83 -24.22
N LEU A 546 -5.81 1.21 -24.54
CA LEU A 546 -6.87 1.33 -23.54
C LEU A 546 -7.21 -0.04 -22.91
N ARG A 547 -7.24 -1.12 -23.69
CA ARG A 547 -7.43 -2.49 -23.18
C ARG A 547 -6.27 -2.95 -22.29
N GLN A 548 -5.03 -2.66 -22.66
CA GLN A 548 -3.86 -2.95 -21.82
C GLN A 548 -3.95 -2.27 -20.44
N GLN A 549 -4.65 -1.14 -20.34
CA GLN A 549 -4.91 -0.42 -19.09
C GLN A 549 -6.18 -0.89 -18.36
N GLY A 550 -6.83 -1.95 -18.85
CA GLY A 550 -8.01 -2.57 -18.24
C GLY A 550 -9.33 -1.90 -18.58
N ALA A 551 -9.40 -1.09 -19.65
CA ALA A 551 -10.66 -0.55 -20.15
C ALA A 551 -11.35 -1.56 -21.09
N ARG A 552 -12.67 -1.69 -20.97
CA ARG A 552 -13.52 -2.36 -21.96
C ARG A 552 -13.79 -1.43 -23.12
N LEU A 553 -14.00 -1.97 -24.32
CA LEU A 553 -14.22 -1.16 -25.51
C LEU A 553 -15.66 -1.32 -26.04
N ALA A 554 -16.24 -0.19 -26.43
CA ALA A 554 -17.43 -0.13 -27.27
C ALA A 554 -17.07 0.59 -28.58
N ILE A 555 -16.88 -0.18 -29.65
CA ILE A 555 -16.45 0.32 -30.96
C ILE A 555 -17.68 0.66 -31.80
N LEU A 556 -17.78 1.91 -32.25
CA LEU A 556 -18.81 2.32 -33.20
C LEU A 556 -18.19 2.31 -34.62
N TYR A 557 -18.68 1.43 -35.49
CA TYR A 557 -18.18 1.25 -36.86
C TYR A 557 -19.20 1.75 -37.88
N ALA A 558 -18.73 2.21 -39.04
CA ALA A 558 -19.62 2.77 -40.05
C ALA A 558 -20.39 1.66 -40.79
N PRO A 559 -21.62 1.90 -41.30
CA PRO A 559 -22.41 0.86 -41.97
C PRO A 559 -21.71 0.18 -43.15
N PHE A 560 -20.86 0.90 -43.89
CA PHE A 560 -20.09 0.31 -44.99
C PHE A 560 -18.99 -0.67 -44.53
N GLU A 561 -18.61 -0.65 -43.26
CA GLU A 561 -17.62 -1.56 -42.65
C GLU A 561 -18.27 -2.86 -42.16
N ALA A 562 -19.62 -2.96 -42.12
CA ALA A 562 -20.34 -4.10 -41.55
C ALA A 562 -19.90 -5.45 -42.14
N ALA A 563 -19.69 -5.52 -43.45
CA ALA A 563 -19.27 -6.74 -44.13
C ALA A 563 -17.85 -7.21 -43.77
N ARG A 564 -17.00 -6.31 -43.26
CA ARG A 564 -15.60 -6.59 -42.88
C ARG A 564 -15.36 -6.46 -41.38
N ARG A 565 -16.42 -6.30 -40.58
CA ARG A 565 -16.35 -6.04 -39.14
C ARG A 565 -15.60 -7.12 -38.38
N ASP A 566 -15.92 -8.40 -38.63
CA ASP A 566 -15.25 -9.54 -37.99
C ASP A 566 -13.76 -9.61 -38.37
N GLU A 567 -13.43 -9.46 -39.66
CA GLU A 567 -12.06 -9.46 -40.19
C GLU A 567 -11.21 -8.34 -39.57
N LEU A 568 -11.76 -7.12 -39.51
CA LEU A 568 -11.08 -5.95 -38.95
C LEU A 568 -10.91 -6.07 -37.43
N LEU A 569 -11.91 -6.62 -36.73
CA LEU A 569 -11.83 -6.85 -35.29
C LEU A 569 -10.76 -7.89 -34.95
N GLU A 570 -10.73 -9.01 -35.67
CA GLU A 570 -9.76 -10.09 -35.45
C GLU A 570 -8.33 -9.63 -35.77
N SER A 571 -8.13 -9.00 -36.93
CA SER A 571 -6.81 -8.47 -37.32
C SER A 571 -6.29 -7.37 -36.40
N SER A 572 -7.19 -6.55 -35.85
CA SER A 572 -6.82 -5.43 -34.98
C SER A 572 -6.70 -5.82 -33.50
N TYR A 573 -7.41 -6.83 -33.02
CA TYR A 573 -7.49 -7.12 -31.57
C TYR A 573 -7.26 -8.59 -31.19
N GLY A 574 -7.30 -9.53 -32.14
CA GLY A 574 -7.19 -10.98 -31.87
C GLY A 574 -5.84 -11.40 -31.29
N ALA A 575 -4.75 -10.74 -31.67
CA ALA A 575 -3.42 -10.98 -31.08
C ALA A 575 -3.31 -10.57 -29.60
N SER A 576 -4.26 -9.76 -29.09
CA SER A 576 -4.25 -9.22 -27.72
C SER A 576 -5.01 -10.09 -26.71
N GLY A 577 -5.49 -11.28 -27.09
CA GLY A 577 -6.23 -12.20 -26.23
C GLY A 577 -7.73 -12.24 -26.51
N ASN A 578 -8.51 -12.73 -25.55
CA ASN A 578 -9.97 -12.92 -25.68
C ASN A 578 -10.69 -11.60 -26.02
N LEU A 579 -11.71 -11.65 -26.89
CA LEU A 579 -12.47 -10.48 -27.39
C LEU A 579 -13.72 -10.14 -26.57
N ASP A 580 -14.01 -10.89 -25.50
CA ASP A 580 -15.21 -10.74 -24.66
C ASP A 580 -15.38 -9.35 -24.01
N ASP A 581 -14.33 -8.53 -23.95
CA ASP A 581 -14.33 -7.16 -23.42
C ASP A 581 -14.51 -6.08 -24.51
N ILE A 582 -14.75 -6.47 -25.77
CA ILE A 582 -15.04 -5.57 -26.89
C ILE A 582 -16.47 -5.81 -27.41
N HIS A 583 -17.27 -4.75 -27.42
CA HIS A 583 -18.57 -4.73 -28.06
C HIS A 583 -18.55 -3.81 -29.28
N THR A 584 -19.21 -4.22 -30.37
CA THR A 584 -19.26 -3.45 -31.62
C THR A 584 -20.69 -3.03 -31.95
N TYR A 585 -20.86 -1.79 -32.38
CA TYR A 585 -22.16 -1.21 -32.75
C TYR A 585 -22.06 -0.55 -34.12
N GLU A 586 -22.97 -0.88 -35.02
CA GLU A 586 -23.10 -0.15 -36.28
C GLU A 586 -23.61 1.27 -36.00
N CYS A 587 -22.92 2.28 -36.51
CA CYS A 587 -23.24 3.67 -36.25
C CYS A 587 -22.73 4.58 -37.39
N ASP A 588 -23.65 5.22 -38.09
CA ASP A 588 -23.34 6.37 -38.92
C ASP A 588 -23.26 7.62 -38.05
N ILE A 589 -22.04 8.05 -37.74
CA ILE A 589 -21.80 9.22 -36.90
C ILE A 589 -22.31 10.53 -37.51
N THR A 590 -22.65 10.55 -38.80
CA THR A 590 -23.21 11.72 -39.47
C THR A 590 -24.72 11.86 -39.28
N SER A 591 -25.37 10.81 -38.78
CA SER A 591 -26.82 10.75 -38.54
C SER A 591 -27.13 10.82 -37.03
N PRO A 592 -27.86 11.85 -36.57
CA PRO A 592 -28.29 11.95 -35.16
C PRO A 592 -29.05 10.72 -34.67
N ASP A 593 -29.93 10.17 -35.51
CA ASP A 593 -30.75 9.00 -35.17
C ASP A 593 -29.87 7.74 -35.02
N SER A 594 -28.88 7.57 -35.90
CA SER A 594 -27.95 6.44 -35.82
C SER A 594 -27.07 6.50 -34.57
N VAL A 595 -26.53 7.69 -34.23
CA VAL A 595 -25.77 7.90 -32.99
C VAL A 595 -26.64 7.60 -31.77
N GLN A 596 -27.87 8.10 -31.73
CA GLN A 596 -28.76 7.87 -30.60
C GLN A 596 -29.13 6.39 -30.46
N ALA A 597 -29.39 5.68 -31.56
CA ALA A 597 -29.69 4.24 -31.54
C ALA A 597 -28.52 3.40 -31.02
N ALA A 598 -27.28 3.72 -31.43
CA ALA A 598 -26.09 3.04 -30.97
C ALA A 598 -25.86 3.24 -29.45
N PHE A 599 -25.96 4.48 -28.95
CA PHE A 599 -25.79 4.77 -27.53
C PHE A 599 -26.90 4.17 -26.66
N ASN A 600 -28.16 4.14 -27.14
CA ASN A 600 -29.25 3.46 -26.45
C ASN A 600 -29.01 1.95 -26.35
N SER A 601 -28.44 1.34 -27.38
CA SER A 601 -28.12 -0.10 -27.39
C SER A 601 -26.99 -0.42 -26.41
N LEU A 602 -25.95 0.44 -26.37
CA LEU A 602 -24.85 0.37 -25.43
C LEU A 602 -25.32 0.49 -23.97
N GLU A 603 -26.18 1.48 -23.68
CA GLU A 603 -26.74 1.68 -22.34
C GLU A 603 -27.50 0.44 -21.85
N LYS A 604 -28.34 -0.15 -22.71
CA LYS A 604 -29.11 -1.35 -22.39
C LYS A 604 -28.25 -2.61 -22.20
N GLN A 605 -27.12 -2.74 -22.89
CA GLN A 605 -26.34 -3.99 -22.87
C GLN A 605 -25.21 -3.98 -21.84
N ILE A 606 -24.60 -2.82 -21.58
CA ILE A 606 -23.37 -2.74 -20.78
C ILE A 606 -23.59 -2.00 -19.45
N ILE A 607 -24.62 -1.15 -19.35
CA ILE A 607 -24.77 -0.18 -18.26
C ILE A 607 -26.00 -0.46 -17.38
N ASP A 608 -27.14 -0.88 -17.95
CA ASP A 608 -28.37 -1.13 -17.20
C ASP A 608 -28.22 -2.32 -16.20
N PRO A 609 -28.50 -2.11 -14.90
CA PRO A 609 -28.42 -3.15 -13.87
C PRO A 609 -29.41 -4.31 -14.04
N ALA A 610 -30.47 -4.16 -14.85
CA ALA A 610 -31.49 -5.19 -15.07
C ALA A 610 -31.14 -6.20 -16.18
N SER A 611 -30.15 -5.90 -17.03
CA SER A 611 -29.84 -6.67 -18.25
C SER A 611 -28.46 -7.34 -18.25
N SER A 612 -27.59 -7.03 -17.28
CA SER A 612 -26.18 -7.47 -17.25
C SER A 612 -25.80 -8.15 -15.92
N SER A 613 -24.91 -9.16 -16.01
CA SER A 613 -24.33 -9.80 -14.81
C SER A 613 -23.54 -8.75 -13.99
N PRO A 614 -23.48 -8.82 -12.64
CA PRO A 614 -22.66 -7.92 -11.81
C PRO A 614 -21.18 -7.87 -12.22
N THR A 615 -20.68 -8.89 -12.92
CA THR A 615 -19.32 -8.99 -13.47
C THR A 615 -19.13 -8.31 -14.83
N GLU A 616 -20.19 -7.80 -15.45
CA GLU A 616 -20.15 -7.19 -16.80
C GLU A 616 -20.29 -5.65 -16.80
N ARG A 617 -20.48 -5.05 -15.62
CA ARG A 617 -20.75 -3.61 -15.51
C ARG A 617 -19.46 -2.80 -15.62
N ALA A 618 -19.36 -1.99 -16.67
CA ALA A 618 -18.29 -1.01 -16.84
C ALA A 618 -18.86 0.43 -16.82
N PHE A 619 -18.13 1.38 -16.22
CA PHE A 619 -18.59 2.76 -16.13
C PHE A 619 -18.21 3.55 -17.38
N PRO A 620 -19.17 4.16 -18.11
CA PRO A 620 -18.90 4.96 -19.31
C PRO A 620 -18.10 6.20 -18.91
N SER A 621 -16.79 6.21 -19.14
CA SER A 621 -15.92 7.30 -18.67
C SER A 621 -14.98 7.82 -19.74
N ILE A 622 -14.87 7.15 -20.89
CA ILE A 622 -13.96 7.54 -21.97
C ILE A 622 -14.71 7.57 -23.29
N LEU A 623 -14.56 8.65 -24.06
CA LEU A 623 -14.96 8.77 -25.45
C LEU A 623 -13.75 9.19 -26.29
N ILE A 624 -13.42 8.42 -27.33
CA ILE A 624 -12.37 8.77 -28.28
C ILE A 624 -12.96 8.95 -29.68
N ASN A 625 -13.08 10.19 -30.15
CA ASN A 625 -13.53 10.48 -31.51
C ASN A 625 -12.37 10.27 -32.50
N THR A 626 -12.31 9.08 -33.10
CA THR A 626 -11.21 8.69 -34.03
C THR A 626 -11.61 8.68 -35.50
N ALA A 627 -12.91 8.57 -35.79
CA ALA A 627 -13.44 8.61 -37.15
C ALA A 627 -13.08 9.93 -37.85
N GLY A 628 -12.68 9.84 -39.11
CA GLY A 628 -12.28 11.01 -39.88
C GLY A 628 -12.29 10.75 -41.38
N TYR A 629 -12.44 11.82 -42.14
CA TYR A 629 -12.48 11.82 -43.59
C TYR A 629 -11.56 12.91 -44.15
N VAL A 630 -10.85 12.59 -45.23
CA VAL A 630 -9.97 13.52 -45.94
C VAL A 630 -10.03 13.23 -47.43
N SER A 631 -10.07 14.28 -48.24
CA SER A 631 -9.80 14.23 -49.67
C SER A 631 -9.00 15.45 -50.12
N LEU A 632 -8.31 15.32 -51.25
CA LEU A 632 -7.44 16.34 -51.82
C LEU A 632 -8.15 17.02 -52.99
N SER A 633 -8.32 18.33 -52.94
CA SER A 633 -8.93 19.11 -54.02
C SER A 633 -8.39 20.54 -54.06
N ASP A 634 -8.26 21.09 -55.27
CA ASP A 634 -7.87 22.48 -55.46
C ASP A 634 -9.03 23.39 -55.05
N MET A 635 -8.72 24.53 -54.44
CA MET A 635 -9.71 25.30 -53.68
C MET A 635 -10.78 25.92 -54.60
N GLU A 636 -10.38 26.31 -55.81
CA GLU A 636 -11.22 26.90 -56.86
C GLU A 636 -12.26 25.93 -57.45
N ILE A 637 -12.06 24.62 -57.30
CA ILE A 637 -12.91 23.57 -57.90
C ILE A 637 -13.45 22.58 -56.87
N THR A 638 -13.20 22.79 -55.58
CA THR A 638 -13.69 21.88 -54.53
C THR A 638 -15.22 21.89 -54.51
N PRO A 639 -15.90 20.75 -54.74
CA PRO A 639 -17.35 20.73 -54.76
C PRO A 639 -17.97 21.01 -53.37
N PRO A 640 -19.13 21.69 -53.30
CA PRO A 640 -19.81 21.96 -52.03
C PRO A 640 -20.12 20.70 -51.22
N GLU A 641 -20.53 19.63 -51.87
CA GLU A 641 -20.83 18.34 -51.24
C GLU A 641 -19.61 17.74 -50.53
N GLU A 642 -18.42 17.91 -51.13
CA GLU A 642 -17.18 17.43 -50.56
C GLU A 642 -16.76 18.26 -49.35
N THR A 643 -16.99 19.58 -49.40
CA THR A 643 -16.78 20.47 -48.26
C THR A 643 -17.72 20.11 -47.09
N LEU A 644 -19.00 19.90 -47.38
CA LEU A 644 -19.98 19.50 -46.38
C LEU A 644 -19.63 18.14 -45.78
N LYS A 645 -19.19 17.17 -46.58
CA LYS A 645 -18.77 15.86 -46.08
C LYS A 645 -17.61 15.95 -45.07
N HIS A 646 -16.62 16.80 -45.31
CA HIS A 646 -15.55 17.07 -44.34
C HIS A 646 -16.09 17.62 -43.02
N LEU A 647 -16.96 18.64 -43.08
CA LEU A 647 -17.56 19.22 -41.88
C LEU A 647 -18.45 18.22 -41.14
N THR A 648 -19.25 17.45 -41.87
CA THR A 648 -20.18 16.48 -41.29
C THR A 648 -19.43 15.35 -40.58
N VAL A 649 -18.39 14.78 -41.20
CA VAL A 649 -17.65 13.66 -40.59
C VAL A 649 -16.67 14.13 -39.51
N ASN A 650 -15.87 15.18 -39.76
CA ASN A 650 -14.78 15.57 -38.87
C ASN A 650 -15.18 16.51 -37.74
N LEU A 651 -16.34 17.15 -37.82
CA LEU A 651 -16.79 18.15 -36.84
C LEU A 651 -18.18 17.82 -36.27
N TYR A 652 -19.18 17.65 -37.14
CA TYR A 652 -20.55 17.36 -36.69
C TYR A 652 -20.68 15.96 -36.05
N GLY A 653 -20.03 14.95 -36.61
CA GLY A 653 -20.00 13.60 -36.02
C GLY A 653 -19.43 13.58 -34.59
N PRO A 654 -18.21 14.10 -34.35
CA PRO A 654 -17.68 14.27 -33.00
C PRO A 654 -18.58 15.07 -32.06
N MET A 655 -19.31 16.08 -32.55
CA MET A 655 -20.29 16.82 -31.77
C MET A 655 -21.44 15.90 -31.32
N LEU A 656 -22.05 15.14 -32.23
CA LEU A 656 -23.15 14.23 -31.92
C LEU A 656 -22.73 13.13 -30.93
N CYS A 657 -21.58 12.47 -31.18
CA CYS A 657 -21.06 11.44 -30.28
C CYS A 657 -20.72 11.99 -28.89
N SER A 658 -20.14 13.20 -28.81
CA SER A 658 -19.80 13.83 -27.53
C SER A 658 -21.05 14.24 -26.74
N GLN A 659 -22.09 14.74 -27.41
CA GLN A 659 -23.37 15.03 -26.77
C GLN A 659 -24.05 13.76 -26.23
N ALA A 660 -24.05 12.67 -27.01
CA ALA A 660 -24.62 11.39 -26.58
C ALA A 660 -23.84 10.81 -25.38
N PHE A 661 -22.51 10.85 -25.42
CA PHE A 661 -21.65 10.43 -24.32
C PHE A 661 -21.87 11.26 -23.05
N ALA A 662 -21.95 12.59 -23.17
CA ALA A 662 -22.18 13.44 -22.01
C ALA A 662 -23.51 13.11 -21.33
N ARG A 663 -24.60 12.92 -22.10
CA ARG A 663 -25.90 12.47 -21.55
C ARG A 663 -25.77 11.15 -20.79
N LEU A 664 -25.09 10.17 -21.39
CA LEU A 664 -24.85 8.85 -20.79
C LEU A 664 -24.02 8.94 -19.50
N TYR A 665 -22.90 9.67 -19.52
CA TYR A 665 -22.01 9.88 -18.37
C TYR A 665 -22.75 10.54 -17.20
N PHE A 666 -23.55 11.58 -17.47
CA PHE A 666 -24.30 12.27 -16.42
C PHE A 666 -25.39 11.39 -15.82
N ALA A 667 -26.09 10.60 -16.63
CA ALA A 667 -27.06 9.62 -16.14
C ALA A 667 -26.39 8.56 -15.24
N ALA A 668 -25.27 7.99 -15.69
CA ALA A 668 -24.51 7.00 -14.93
C ALA A 668 -23.92 7.58 -13.63
N THR A 669 -23.42 8.82 -13.67
CA THR A 669 -22.91 9.56 -12.50
C THR A 669 -24.00 9.74 -11.45
N LYS A 670 -25.20 10.18 -11.87
CA LYS A 670 -26.34 10.38 -10.99
C LYS A 670 -26.81 9.07 -10.36
N ALA A 671 -26.86 7.98 -11.13
CA ALA A 671 -27.18 6.66 -10.60
C ALA A 671 -26.16 6.17 -9.57
N ALA A 672 -24.89 6.54 -9.74
CA ALA A 672 -23.78 6.19 -8.85
C ALA A 672 -23.67 7.05 -7.59
N GLU A 673 -24.49 8.10 -7.39
CA GLU A 673 -24.47 8.95 -6.18
C GLU A 673 -24.82 8.16 -4.90
N SER A 674 -25.57 7.08 -5.02
CA SER A 674 -25.88 6.14 -3.94
C SER A 674 -24.72 5.19 -3.60
N SER A 675 -23.66 5.17 -4.41
CA SER A 675 -22.50 4.30 -4.25
C SER A 675 -21.46 4.91 -3.31
N PRO A 676 -20.82 4.12 -2.43
CA PRO A 676 -19.81 4.62 -1.49
C PRO A 676 -18.48 5.06 -2.14
N SER A 677 -18.29 4.85 -3.44
CA SER A 677 -17.08 5.26 -4.18
C SER A 677 -17.45 6.23 -5.30
N PRO A 678 -16.74 7.36 -5.46
CA PRO A 678 -17.03 8.34 -6.50
C PRO A 678 -16.97 7.71 -7.90
N PRO A 679 -17.76 8.20 -8.86
CA PRO A 679 -17.65 7.75 -10.25
C PRO A 679 -16.30 8.15 -10.83
N PRO A 680 -15.70 7.33 -11.72
CA PRO A 680 -14.48 7.70 -12.42
C PRO A 680 -14.75 8.93 -13.30
N PRO A 681 -13.79 9.85 -13.44
CA PRO A 681 -14.02 11.11 -14.14
C PRO A 681 -14.10 10.89 -15.66
N GLY A 682 -14.90 11.72 -16.34
CA GLY A 682 -15.13 11.62 -17.78
C GLY A 682 -13.99 12.20 -18.62
N ARG A 683 -13.70 11.56 -19.76
CA ARG A 683 -12.62 11.93 -20.68
C ARG A 683 -13.12 11.89 -22.12
N ILE A 684 -13.04 13.02 -22.81
CA ILE A 684 -13.30 13.12 -24.25
C ILE A 684 -11.99 13.50 -24.93
N VAL A 685 -11.54 12.66 -25.86
CA VAL A 685 -10.36 12.96 -26.69
C VAL A 685 -10.77 12.88 -28.16
N SER A 686 -10.51 13.92 -28.93
CA SER A 686 -10.82 13.94 -30.36
C SER A 686 -9.56 14.01 -31.20
N ILE A 687 -9.48 13.19 -32.26
CA ILE A 687 -8.34 13.19 -33.17
C ILE A 687 -8.51 14.31 -34.19
N SER A 688 -7.74 15.37 -33.99
CA SER A 688 -7.63 16.48 -34.93
C SER A 688 -6.52 16.21 -35.95
N SER A 689 -5.72 17.21 -36.33
CA SER A 689 -4.63 17.08 -37.30
C SER A 689 -3.71 18.30 -37.21
N GLN A 690 -2.46 18.16 -37.64
CA GLN A 690 -1.59 19.31 -37.96
C GLN A 690 -2.27 20.32 -38.92
N ALA A 691 -3.20 19.85 -39.76
CA ALA A 691 -4.00 20.68 -40.67
C ALA A 691 -4.91 21.69 -39.96
N ALA A 692 -5.15 21.53 -38.66
CA ALA A 692 -5.86 22.51 -37.85
C ALA A 692 -5.01 23.74 -37.51
N HIS A 693 -3.68 23.63 -37.63
CA HIS A 693 -2.70 24.64 -37.21
C HIS A 693 -1.86 25.19 -38.36
N ALA A 694 -1.69 24.42 -39.44
CA ALA A 694 -0.93 24.81 -40.61
C ALA A 694 -1.76 24.63 -41.89
N ALA A 695 -1.61 25.56 -42.83
CA ALA A 695 -2.25 25.45 -44.13
C ALA A 695 -1.58 24.33 -44.94
N LEU A 696 -2.36 23.31 -45.31
CA LEU A 696 -1.90 22.25 -46.21
C LEU A 696 -2.49 22.46 -47.59
N HIS A 697 -1.63 22.46 -48.61
CA HIS A 697 -2.04 22.62 -50.00
C HIS A 697 -3.07 21.54 -50.39
N ARG A 698 -4.17 21.94 -51.03
CA ARG A 698 -5.28 21.05 -51.46
C ARG A 698 -6.13 20.42 -50.35
N HIS A 699 -6.03 20.93 -49.11
CA HIS A 699 -6.77 20.41 -47.95
C HIS A 699 -7.74 21.45 -47.35
N GLY A 700 -8.22 22.43 -48.12
CA GLY A 700 -8.97 23.58 -47.58
C GLY A 700 -10.13 23.21 -46.65
N ALA A 701 -11.08 22.40 -47.13
CA ALA A 701 -12.23 21.94 -46.34
C ALA A 701 -11.81 21.05 -45.14
N TYR A 702 -10.78 20.22 -45.31
CA TYR A 702 -10.22 19.40 -44.23
C TYR A 702 -9.61 20.26 -43.11
N CYS A 703 -8.78 21.25 -43.46
CA CYS A 703 -8.18 22.19 -42.52
C CYS A 703 -9.26 22.94 -41.73
N ALA A 704 -10.29 23.44 -42.42
CA ALA A 704 -11.43 24.11 -41.78
C ALA A 704 -12.16 23.19 -40.79
N SER A 705 -12.43 21.94 -41.18
CA SER A 705 -13.11 20.98 -40.31
C SER A 705 -12.31 20.61 -39.07
N LYS A 706 -10.98 20.45 -39.19
CA LYS A 706 -10.08 20.10 -38.07
C LYS A 706 -9.80 21.30 -37.16
N ALA A 707 -9.71 22.51 -37.70
CA ALA A 707 -9.65 23.74 -36.91
C ALA A 707 -10.95 23.97 -36.13
N GLY A 708 -12.11 23.73 -36.76
CA GLY A 708 -13.42 23.76 -36.11
C GLY A 708 -13.51 22.78 -34.93
N LEU A 709 -12.90 21.60 -35.05
CA LEU A 709 -12.88 20.59 -33.99
C LEU A 709 -12.13 21.08 -32.74
N LEU A 710 -11.04 21.85 -32.90
CA LEU A 710 -10.35 22.49 -31.77
C LEU A 710 -11.27 23.47 -31.02
N GLY A 711 -12.05 24.26 -31.78
CA GLY A 711 -13.04 25.19 -31.22
C GLY A 711 -14.14 24.46 -30.45
N LEU A 712 -14.72 23.43 -31.07
CA LEU A 712 -15.73 22.58 -30.44
C LEU A 712 -15.22 21.97 -29.12
N THR A 713 -14.01 21.42 -29.11
CA THR A 713 -13.40 20.83 -27.91
C THR A 713 -13.24 21.84 -26.77
N ARG A 714 -12.83 23.08 -27.06
CA ARG A 714 -12.73 24.13 -26.04
C ARG A 714 -14.10 24.48 -25.45
N SER A 715 -15.14 24.53 -26.27
CA SER A 715 -16.51 24.75 -25.79
C SER A 715 -16.96 23.60 -24.88
N MET A 716 -16.76 22.34 -25.30
CA MET A 716 -17.09 21.17 -24.47
C MET A 716 -16.32 21.17 -23.14
N ALA A 717 -15.03 21.51 -23.18
CA ALA A 717 -14.18 21.64 -21.99
C ALA A 717 -14.72 22.68 -21.00
N SER A 718 -15.14 23.84 -21.51
CA SER A 718 -15.72 24.92 -20.70
C SER A 718 -17.07 24.52 -20.10
N GLU A 719 -17.95 23.91 -20.90
CA GLU A 719 -19.31 23.59 -20.47
C GLU A 719 -19.39 22.39 -19.52
N TRP A 720 -18.55 21.36 -19.73
CA TRP A 720 -18.67 20.09 -19.00
C TRP A 720 -17.57 19.88 -17.94
N GLY A 721 -16.55 20.74 -17.89
CA GLY A 721 -15.48 20.68 -16.89
C GLY A 721 -15.99 20.68 -15.45
N GLY A 722 -16.88 21.61 -15.11
CA GLY A 722 -17.52 21.68 -13.78
C GLY A 722 -18.43 20.49 -13.45
N ARG A 723 -18.72 19.64 -14.43
CA ARG A 723 -19.57 18.44 -14.31
C ARG A 723 -18.75 17.14 -14.41
N GLY A 724 -17.42 17.25 -14.33
CA GLY A 724 -16.52 16.11 -14.21
C GLY A 724 -16.05 15.50 -15.53
N ILE A 725 -16.25 16.16 -16.68
CA ILE A 725 -15.73 15.73 -17.98
C ILE A 725 -14.63 16.70 -18.44
N THR A 726 -13.45 16.18 -18.80
CA THR A 726 -12.47 16.95 -19.56
C THR A 726 -12.54 16.62 -21.05
N ALA A 727 -12.35 17.62 -21.90
CA ALA A 727 -12.34 17.46 -23.36
C ALA A 727 -11.04 18.03 -23.94
N ASN A 728 -10.30 17.22 -24.71
CA ASN A 728 -9.02 17.59 -25.30
C ASN A 728 -8.90 17.06 -26.74
N THR A 729 -7.92 17.55 -27.49
CA THR A 729 -7.60 17.07 -28.84
C THR A 729 -6.17 16.55 -28.93
N VAL A 730 -5.96 15.63 -29.87
CA VAL A 730 -4.63 15.20 -30.30
C VAL A 730 -4.51 15.51 -31.79
N SER A 731 -3.50 16.29 -32.17
CA SER A 731 -3.26 16.76 -33.54
C SER A 731 -1.98 16.12 -34.09
N PRO A 732 -2.07 14.93 -34.72
CA PRO A 732 -0.90 14.29 -35.30
C PRO A 732 -0.51 14.87 -36.66
N THR A 733 0.75 14.65 -37.05
CA THR A 733 1.17 14.68 -38.47
C THR A 733 0.66 13.42 -39.20
N VAL A 734 1.15 13.15 -40.41
CA VAL A 734 0.84 11.90 -41.11
C VAL A 734 1.27 10.72 -40.22
N ALA A 735 0.28 9.94 -39.78
CA ALA A 735 0.51 8.72 -39.03
C ALA A 735 0.81 7.56 -39.99
N TRP A 736 1.83 6.75 -39.69
CA TRP A 736 2.31 5.65 -40.54
C TRP A 736 1.39 4.41 -40.52
N THR A 737 0.12 4.64 -40.82
CA THR A 737 -0.92 3.62 -41.01
C THR A 737 -0.86 3.02 -42.43
N GLU A 738 -1.65 1.98 -42.71
CA GLU A 738 -1.75 1.42 -44.07
C GLU A 738 -2.16 2.47 -45.11
N LEU A 739 -3.07 3.38 -44.74
CA LEU A 739 -3.47 4.51 -45.58
C LEU A 739 -2.32 5.50 -45.80
N GLY A 740 -1.58 5.83 -44.73
CA GLY A 740 -0.38 6.68 -44.81
C GLY A 740 0.70 6.08 -45.72
N ARG A 741 0.91 4.76 -45.65
CA ARG A 741 1.86 4.03 -46.50
C ARG A 741 1.46 4.04 -47.97
N LYS A 742 0.16 3.94 -48.29
CA LYS A 742 -0.34 4.02 -49.67
C LYS A 742 -0.19 5.42 -50.27
N ALA A 743 -0.36 6.47 -49.47
CA ALA A 743 -0.32 7.86 -49.94
C ALA A 743 1.08 8.50 -49.92
N TRP A 744 1.98 8.10 -49.01
CA TRP A 744 3.32 8.67 -48.85
C TRP A 744 4.45 7.62 -48.86
N GLY A 745 4.18 6.44 -49.43
CA GLY A 745 5.16 5.34 -49.51
C GLY A 745 6.24 5.52 -50.59
N GLU A 746 5.98 6.34 -51.61
CA GLU A 746 6.93 6.62 -52.68
C GLU A 746 8.13 7.44 -52.17
N PRO A 747 9.39 7.02 -52.38
CA PRO A 747 10.57 7.66 -51.78
C PRO A 747 10.67 9.17 -52.02
N ASN A 748 10.41 9.62 -53.26
CA ASN A 748 10.51 11.03 -53.62
C ASN A 748 9.45 11.90 -52.92
N VAL A 749 8.23 11.38 -52.74
CA VAL A 749 7.11 12.06 -52.06
C VAL A 749 7.34 12.05 -50.55
N ARG A 750 7.82 10.91 -50.03
CA ARG A 750 8.15 10.70 -48.64
C ARG A 750 9.24 11.65 -48.16
N ASP A 751 10.39 11.63 -48.81
CA ASP A 751 11.58 12.33 -48.35
C ASP A 751 11.39 13.85 -48.46
N ALA A 752 10.66 14.31 -49.48
CA ALA A 752 10.23 15.71 -49.62
C ALA A 752 9.31 16.17 -48.48
N PHE A 753 8.39 15.32 -48.02
CA PHE A 753 7.52 15.64 -46.88
C PHE A 753 8.28 15.61 -45.55
N LEU A 754 9.13 14.60 -45.33
CA LEU A 754 9.94 14.46 -44.12
C LEU A 754 10.91 15.62 -43.92
N ALA A 755 11.40 16.25 -44.99
CA ALA A 755 12.24 17.46 -44.90
C ALA A 755 11.54 18.64 -44.20
N ASN A 756 10.20 18.66 -44.18
CA ASN A 756 9.41 19.67 -43.50
C ASN A 756 9.15 19.33 -42.02
N ILE A 757 9.45 18.11 -41.58
CA ILE A 757 9.31 17.66 -40.19
C ILE A 757 10.69 17.73 -39.50
N PRO A 758 10.89 18.58 -38.48
CA PRO A 758 12.18 18.69 -37.79
C PRO A 758 12.75 17.37 -37.27
N THR A 759 11.92 16.43 -36.81
CA THR A 759 12.36 15.09 -36.36
C THR A 759 12.68 14.13 -37.51
N GLY A 760 12.34 14.48 -38.76
CA GLY A 760 12.65 13.67 -39.95
C GLY A 760 11.90 12.34 -40.04
N LYS A 761 10.85 12.13 -39.24
CA LYS A 761 10.02 10.90 -39.27
C LYS A 761 8.54 11.22 -39.23
N PHE A 762 7.73 10.30 -39.77
CA PHE A 762 6.28 10.30 -39.57
C PHE A 762 5.93 9.89 -38.14
N ALA A 763 4.73 10.27 -37.70
CA ALA A 763 4.19 9.79 -36.44
C ALA A 763 3.86 8.30 -36.54
N LEU A 764 4.21 7.53 -35.52
CA LEU A 764 3.78 6.15 -35.41
C LEU A 764 2.39 6.09 -34.76
N PRO A 765 1.49 5.18 -35.17
CA PRO A 765 0.17 5.02 -34.55
C PRO A 765 0.23 4.88 -33.03
N GLU A 766 1.25 4.20 -32.50
CA GLU A 766 1.50 4.05 -31.08
C GLU A 766 1.83 5.36 -30.35
N GLU A 767 2.54 6.30 -30.99
CA GLU A 767 2.90 7.62 -30.41
C GLU A 767 1.65 8.50 -30.26
N VAL A 768 0.74 8.41 -31.24
CA VAL A 768 -0.59 9.06 -31.16
C VAL A 768 -1.42 8.41 -30.07
N ALA A 769 -1.41 7.08 -29.98
CA ALA A 769 -2.14 6.33 -28.96
C ALA A 769 -1.65 6.62 -27.54
N ASP A 770 -0.35 6.82 -27.32
CA ASP A 770 0.20 7.22 -26.01
C ASP A 770 -0.29 8.60 -25.58
N SER A 771 -0.35 9.54 -26.53
CA SER A 771 -0.85 10.89 -26.26
C SER A 771 -2.33 10.86 -25.85
N VAL A 772 -3.13 10.03 -26.52
CA VAL A 772 -4.54 9.80 -26.16
C VAL A 772 -4.64 9.14 -24.78
N LEU A 773 -3.87 8.09 -24.53
CA LEU A 773 -3.90 7.37 -23.26
C LEU A 773 -3.53 8.31 -22.09
N PHE A 774 -2.49 9.13 -22.25
CA PHE A 774 -2.11 10.15 -21.28
C PHE A 774 -3.28 11.06 -20.92
N LEU A 775 -4.01 11.58 -21.90
CA LEU A 775 -5.19 12.43 -21.68
C LEU A 775 -6.35 11.68 -20.99
N CYS A 776 -6.44 10.36 -21.14
CA CYS A 776 -7.45 9.52 -20.50
C CYS A 776 -7.15 9.17 -19.03
N GLN A 777 -5.95 9.48 -18.52
CA GLN A 777 -5.58 9.20 -17.13
C GLN A 777 -6.26 10.14 -16.13
N ASP A 778 -6.35 9.69 -14.87
CA ASP A 778 -6.89 10.51 -13.77
C ASP A 778 -5.96 11.67 -13.41
N SER A 779 -4.65 11.43 -13.50
CA SER A 779 -3.59 12.43 -13.30
C SER A 779 -3.70 13.62 -14.26
N SER A 780 -4.27 13.41 -15.45
CA SER A 780 -4.46 14.44 -16.48
C SER A 780 -5.72 15.29 -16.27
N GLY A 781 -6.40 15.18 -15.12
CA GLY A 781 -7.65 15.89 -14.84
C GLY A 781 -7.57 17.42 -14.87
N MET A 782 -6.36 17.99 -14.80
CA MET A 782 -6.14 19.44 -14.94
C MET A 782 -5.89 19.90 -16.39
N ILE A 783 -5.83 18.96 -17.35
CA ILE A 783 -5.69 19.25 -18.77
C ILE A 783 -7.09 19.24 -19.39
N ASN A 784 -7.60 20.41 -19.75
CA ASN A 784 -8.95 20.58 -20.27
C ASN A 784 -8.98 21.69 -21.33
N GLY A 785 -9.48 21.38 -22.53
CA GLY A 785 -9.48 22.28 -23.69
C GLY A 785 -8.12 22.38 -24.41
N ALA A 786 -7.17 21.50 -24.08
CA ALA A 786 -5.84 21.49 -24.66
C ALA A 786 -5.77 20.70 -25.97
N ASP A 787 -4.79 21.04 -26.81
CA ASP A 787 -4.42 20.29 -28.00
C ASP A 787 -2.98 19.76 -27.87
N ILE A 788 -2.81 18.44 -27.94
CA ILE A 788 -1.51 17.77 -27.92
C ILE A 788 -1.07 17.53 -29.36
N ARG A 789 -0.01 18.22 -29.79
CA ARG A 789 0.53 18.11 -31.14
C ARG A 789 1.54 16.96 -31.22
N VAL A 790 1.27 15.98 -32.08
CA VAL A 790 2.13 14.81 -32.34
C VAL A 790 2.64 14.90 -33.78
N ASP A 791 3.39 15.96 -34.07
CA ASP A 791 3.71 16.37 -35.44
C ASP A 791 5.21 16.47 -35.74
N GLY A 792 6.06 16.02 -34.82
CA GLY A 792 7.52 16.08 -34.99
C GLY A 792 8.08 17.50 -35.11
N GLY A 793 7.32 18.52 -34.71
CA GLY A 793 7.70 19.92 -34.83
C GLY A 793 7.28 20.58 -36.15
N PHE A 794 6.45 19.94 -36.97
CA PHE A 794 5.98 20.50 -38.25
C PHE A 794 5.33 21.88 -38.07
N THR A 795 4.50 22.05 -37.04
CA THR A 795 3.78 23.32 -36.77
C THR A 795 4.56 24.32 -35.91
N VAL A 796 5.83 24.06 -35.59
CA VAL A 796 6.67 25.00 -34.82
C VAL A 796 7.25 26.11 -35.72
N ARG A 797 7.24 25.90 -37.03
CA ARG A 797 7.83 26.80 -38.03
C ARG A 797 6.86 27.85 -38.53
#